data_AF-A0A1D8JJ72-F1
#
_entry.id   AF-A0A1D8JJ72-F1
#
_cell.length_a   1.000
_cell.length_b   1.000
_cell.length_c   1.000
_cell.angle_alpha   90.00
_cell.angle_beta   90.00
_cell.angle_gamma   90.00
#
_symmetry.space_group_name_H-M   'P 1'
#
loop_
_entity.id
_entity.type
_entity.pdbx_description
1 polymer ?
#
loop_
_entity_poly.entity_id
_entity_poly.type
_entity_poly.pdbx_seq_one_letter_code
_entity_poly.pdbx_strand_id
1 'polypeptide(L)'
;MRKTVYISIIIIVISLFWGGFYYVADKGVDIDPMIEQHVKDEFKTENVSKRLLQSIEVLDLSNKNLTSIQGLEAFTNLKELNLSGNLLTDARPLAELEYLTIVDLSFNQLSELELASEHIEKLDLEANRLVEIEFIKQLPMLKNLNVRANNVVDLTPLTALSHLEKLNIRGNQIRSLEPLAHMLTLTDLNAQNNQIQSVQPIENLQLEKRLYLTGNDISDLYLLEDKLDSLDEFDFEIPIPKPTFRVQSGIYTEPFELELRTAEYHQIYYTLDGSKPTIKANKYTGPIEISKELMLEQPINANHKTSPLRDGFSFEPEDVKKAITVTAASYIKGEFSESISQTYILDEDLVNRNLPIISLVVQPKDFFDEDGGIYIPGNMFEDGYIRTGNYYQKGRQHEKESTMEYFHEDGELSFRQTVGLRINGSYTRVLPQKSLRIYPRSDYGQSRIYAKIFDELPYHEFNLLVLRNSGNDSDSTMMRDGLMHELVKDRGIDVQAYKPAIVLLNGEYWGIHNIREKFSEDYIDIKYNVKNSDLVMMSVAKKAEKRFVMDAGKEKDRLHYVNMLDYIRSNDMTQLKHVEYVDTQMDINNFLEYVAYEVYYGNTDSFSNNMTVWRKRTDYVPNAPLGHDGRWRWMLFDLDWGMGYGLLGAEGDPITYNMLEDMLSDKESVELFRLLMENQALKDRFAGIMLSLLNENFKPEHVHDKIDELAAKIRPEMPHMIERWENIESIEVWEDNIELLHRFADERPTLIRKHLKETFGYTDDELENIESSIEK
;
A
#
# COMPACT_ATOMS: atom_id res chain seq x y z
N MET A 1 58.39 17.57 60.02
CA MET A 1 58.26 17.25 58.58
C MET A 1 58.24 15.73 58.41
N ARG A 2 57.31 15.19 57.59
CA ARG A 2 57.28 13.86 56.93
C ARG A 2 57.31 12.53 57.74
N LYS A 3 56.13 11.86 57.73
CA LYS A 3 55.78 10.44 57.44
C LYS A 3 56.69 9.22 57.79
N THR A 4 56.14 8.34 58.65
CA THR A 4 55.75 6.89 58.44
C THR A 4 56.77 5.79 58.04
N VAL A 5 56.78 4.66 58.80
CA VAL A 5 57.04 3.20 58.47
C VAL A 5 57.16 2.40 59.80
N TYR A 6 57.08 1.05 59.94
CA TYR A 6 56.17 -0.05 59.50
C TYR A 6 56.65 -1.39 60.19
N ILE A 7 55.85 -2.50 60.21
CA ILE A 7 56.24 -3.91 60.59
C ILE A 7 56.48 -4.16 62.11
N SER A 8 56.32 -5.32 62.78
CA SER A 8 55.50 -6.58 62.75
C SER A 8 56.32 -7.73 63.41
N ILE A 9 55.64 -8.65 64.12
CA ILE A 9 56.05 -10.03 64.50
C ILE A 9 57.06 -10.26 65.66
N ILE A 10 56.57 -10.97 66.70
CA ILE A 10 57.12 -12.11 67.48
C ILE A 10 55.90 -12.61 68.30
N ILE A 11 55.26 -13.79 68.20
CA ILE A 11 55.60 -15.19 67.82
C ILE A 11 56.30 -16.00 68.94
N ILE A 12 55.60 -17.06 69.41
CA ILE A 12 56.04 -18.21 70.24
C ILE A 12 56.46 -17.94 71.70
N VAL A 13 55.60 -18.31 72.68
CA VAL A 13 55.91 -19.24 73.82
C VAL A 13 54.63 -19.93 74.39
N ILE A 14 53.61 -20.27 73.58
CA ILE A 14 52.46 -21.09 74.07
C ILE A 14 52.34 -22.35 73.22
N SER A 15 53.26 -23.28 73.47
CA SER A 15 53.48 -24.52 72.73
C SER A 15 53.23 -25.79 73.58
N LEU A 16 52.38 -25.70 74.62
CA LEU A 16 52.14 -26.81 75.58
C LEU A 16 50.66 -27.02 75.96
N PHE A 17 49.72 -26.78 75.04
CA PHE A 17 48.37 -27.34 75.09
C PHE A 17 47.98 -28.01 73.76
N TRP A 18 48.92 -28.80 73.23
CA TRP A 18 48.72 -29.81 72.18
C TRP A 18 48.84 -31.20 72.82
N GLY A 19 47.92 -32.12 72.51
CA GLY A 19 48.11 -33.53 72.88
C GLY A 19 46.84 -34.29 73.30
N GLY A 20 45.89 -34.47 72.38
CA GLY A 20 44.83 -35.48 72.55
C GLY A 20 43.43 -35.02 72.18
N PHE A 21 43.12 -34.95 70.88
CA PHE A 21 41.86 -35.40 70.25
C PHE A 21 41.93 -35.22 68.72
N TYR A 22 43.04 -35.67 68.11
CA TYR A 22 43.26 -35.59 66.67
C TYR A 22 43.60 -36.98 66.09
N TYR A 23 42.62 -37.89 66.12
CA TYR A 23 42.47 -38.92 65.09
C TYR A 23 41.06 -39.54 65.12
N VAL A 24 40.08 -38.82 64.58
CA VAL A 24 39.07 -39.48 63.76
C VAL A 24 39.43 -39.11 62.34
N ALA A 25 39.79 -40.10 61.53
CA ALA A 25 39.83 -39.90 60.09
C ALA A 25 38.37 -39.69 59.64
N ASP A 26 37.98 -38.43 59.49
CA ASP A 26 36.77 -38.07 58.78
C ASP A 26 36.89 -38.72 57.40
N LYS A 27 35.98 -39.65 57.08
CA LYS A 27 35.99 -40.26 55.74
C LYS A 27 35.77 -39.12 54.76
N GLY A 28 36.72 -38.93 53.85
CA GLY A 28 36.61 -37.88 52.83
C GLY A 28 35.22 -37.95 52.19
N VAL A 29 34.53 -36.81 52.20
CA VAL A 29 33.28 -36.66 51.45
C VAL A 29 33.65 -36.81 49.97
N ASP A 30 32.90 -37.64 49.24
CA ASP A 30 33.14 -37.87 47.81
C ASP A 30 32.54 -36.69 47.03
N ILE A 31 33.35 -35.66 46.81
CA ILE A 31 32.97 -34.39 46.19
C ILE A 31 33.61 -34.31 44.81
N ASP A 32 32.89 -33.71 43.84
CA ASP A 32 33.45 -33.37 42.54
C ASP A 32 34.79 -32.59 42.69
N PRO A 33 35.88 -33.01 42.03
CA PRO A 33 37.20 -32.39 42.20
C PRO A 33 37.25 -30.89 41.87
N MET A 34 36.36 -30.38 41.02
CA MET A 34 36.28 -28.96 40.70
C MET A 34 35.63 -28.17 41.84
N ILE A 35 34.64 -28.75 42.51
CA ILE A 35 34.03 -28.19 43.72
C ILE A 35 35.02 -28.26 44.89
N GLU A 36 35.72 -29.39 45.07
CA GLU A 36 36.76 -29.51 46.10
C GLU A 36 37.87 -28.47 45.89
N GLN A 37 38.37 -28.30 44.65
CA GLN A 37 39.38 -27.29 44.34
C GLN A 37 38.85 -25.87 44.54
N HIS A 38 37.61 -25.57 44.15
CA HIS A 38 37.00 -24.26 44.40
C HIS A 38 36.93 -23.93 45.89
N VAL A 39 36.49 -24.87 46.73
CA VAL A 39 36.47 -24.70 48.20
C VAL A 39 37.89 -24.53 48.77
N LYS A 40 38.89 -25.25 48.25
CA LYS A 40 40.30 -25.05 48.64
C LYS A 40 40.79 -23.65 48.32
N ASP A 41 40.49 -23.14 47.12
CA ASP A 41 40.92 -21.82 46.64
C ASP A 41 40.22 -20.68 47.38
N GLU A 42 38.90 -20.77 47.56
CA GLU A 42 38.07 -19.75 48.23
C GLU A 42 38.42 -19.63 49.72
N PHE A 43 38.41 -20.77 50.44
CA PHE A 43 38.66 -20.81 51.88
C PHE A 43 40.14 -20.94 52.25
N LYS A 44 41.04 -21.00 51.25
CA LYS A 44 42.51 -21.07 51.41
C LYS A 44 42.95 -22.22 52.33
N THR A 45 42.41 -23.40 52.08
CA THR A 45 42.62 -24.62 52.85
C THR A 45 43.15 -25.74 51.97
N GLU A 46 43.97 -26.63 52.53
CA GLU A 46 44.37 -27.88 51.90
C GLU A 46 43.46 -29.06 52.29
N ASN A 47 42.62 -28.88 53.32
CA ASN A 47 41.79 -29.93 53.90
C ASN A 47 40.30 -29.55 53.87
N VAL A 48 39.54 -30.24 53.03
CA VAL A 48 38.08 -30.08 52.88
C VAL A 48 37.38 -31.10 53.79
N SER A 49 37.29 -30.77 55.07
CA SER A 49 36.58 -31.60 56.07
C SER A 49 35.06 -31.41 56.02
N LYS A 50 34.26 -32.40 56.44
CA LYS A 50 32.80 -32.27 56.48
C LYS A 50 32.33 -31.05 57.28
N ARG A 51 33.01 -30.76 58.39
CA ARG A 51 32.72 -29.59 59.24
C ARG A 51 32.93 -28.25 58.54
N LEU A 52 33.86 -28.16 57.58
CA LEU A 52 34.06 -26.96 56.78
C LEU A 52 32.87 -26.75 55.83
N LEU A 53 32.47 -27.79 55.09
CA LEU A 53 31.35 -27.76 54.16
C LEU A 53 30.05 -27.34 54.85
N GLN A 54 29.79 -27.91 56.03
CA GLN A 54 28.66 -27.56 56.88
C GLN A 54 28.76 -26.16 57.54
N SER A 55 29.83 -25.40 57.32
CA SER A 55 29.94 -24.00 57.78
C SER A 55 29.74 -22.97 56.66
N ILE A 56 29.54 -23.43 55.42
CA ILE A 56 29.34 -22.58 54.24
C ILE A 56 27.83 -22.30 54.10
N GLU A 57 27.46 -21.02 54.17
CA GLU A 57 26.07 -20.56 53.97
C GLU A 57 25.83 -19.95 52.57
N VAL A 58 26.89 -19.55 51.87
CA VAL A 58 26.87 -18.94 50.52
C VAL A 58 27.96 -19.59 49.67
N LEU A 59 27.65 -19.99 48.44
CA LEU A 59 28.59 -20.67 47.53
C LEU A 59 28.39 -20.26 46.06
N ASP A 60 29.46 -19.80 45.39
CA ASP A 60 29.43 -19.38 43.98
C ASP A 60 30.28 -20.29 43.07
N LEU A 61 29.61 -21.31 42.54
CA LEU A 61 30.11 -22.26 41.56
C LEU A 61 29.73 -21.87 40.12
N SER A 62 29.46 -20.59 39.84
CA SER A 62 29.13 -20.16 38.49
C SER A 62 30.32 -20.22 37.52
N ASN A 63 30.01 -20.47 36.24
CA ASN A 63 30.93 -20.46 35.11
C ASN A 63 32.17 -21.36 35.29
N LYS A 64 32.01 -22.52 35.96
CA LYS A 64 33.10 -23.48 36.20
C LYS A 64 33.14 -24.61 35.17
N ASN A 65 32.15 -24.74 34.30
CA ASN A 65 31.92 -25.88 33.38
C ASN A 65 31.61 -27.20 34.12
N LEU A 66 30.95 -27.13 35.28
CA LEU A 66 30.54 -28.33 36.02
C LEU A 66 29.57 -29.17 35.19
N THR A 67 29.83 -30.48 35.14
CA THR A 67 28.91 -31.50 34.61
C THR A 67 28.29 -32.36 35.71
N SER A 68 28.80 -32.24 36.95
CA SER A 68 28.32 -32.90 38.15
C SER A 68 28.35 -31.92 39.33
N ILE A 69 27.45 -32.13 40.28
CA ILE A 69 27.46 -31.46 41.59
C ILE A 69 27.46 -32.48 42.75
N GLN A 70 27.98 -33.68 42.50
CA GLN A 70 28.14 -34.71 43.53
C GLN A 70 28.97 -34.18 44.71
N GLY A 71 28.48 -34.42 45.93
CA GLY A 71 29.06 -33.93 47.17
C GLY A 71 28.49 -32.59 47.66
N LEU A 72 27.64 -31.89 46.87
CA LEU A 72 26.93 -30.70 47.37
C LEU A 72 25.96 -31.03 48.51
N GLU A 73 25.45 -32.27 48.60
CA GLU A 73 24.63 -32.75 49.71
C GLU A 73 25.33 -32.65 51.09
N ALA A 74 26.65 -32.46 51.13
CA ALA A 74 27.38 -32.24 52.38
C ALA A 74 27.33 -30.80 52.92
N PHE A 75 26.86 -29.82 52.11
CA PHE A 75 26.78 -28.41 52.47
C PHE A 75 25.45 -28.10 53.20
N THR A 76 25.15 -28.86 54.25
CA THR A 76 23.82 -28.95 54.88
C THR A 76 23.31 -27.67 55.58
N ASN A 77 24.02 -26.54 55.49
CA ASN A 77 23.60 -25.23 56.03
C ASN A 77 23.59 -24.14 54.94
N LEU A 78 23.67 -24.53 53.66
CA LEU A 78 23.73 -23.61 52.53
C LEU A 78 22.38 -22.89 52.35
N LYS A 79 22.44 -21.57 52.14
CA LYS A 79 21.30 -20.67 51.94
C LYS A 79 21.31 -20.06 50.55
N GLU A 80 22.47 -19.62 50.08
CA GLU A 80 22.62 -19.03 48.74
C GLU A 80 23.56 -19.89 47.88
N LEU A 81 23.07 -20.32 46.72
CA LEU A 81 23.82 -21.17 45.79
C LEU A 81 23.72 -20.63 44.36
N ASN A 82 24.87 -20.29 43.78
CA ASN A 82 24.99 -19.94 42.37
C ASN A 82 25.70 -21.06 41.61
N LEU A 83 24.99 -21.69 40.68
CA LEU A 83 25.45 -22.74 39.76
C LEU A 83 25.28 -22.30 38.29
N SER A 84 25.10 -21.00 38.03
CA SER A 84 24.84 -20.48 36.68
C SER A 84 25.99 -20.70 35.69
N GLY A 85 25.67 -20.86 34.41
CA GLY A 85 26.67 -20.95 33.34
C GLY A 85 27.52 -22.23 33.40
N ASN A 86 26.89 -23.36 33.74
CA ASN A 86 27.54 -24.67 33.80
C ASN A 86 26.92 -25.62 32.75
N LEU A 87 27.23 -26.92 32.84
CA LEU A 87 26.81 -27.94 31.88
C LEU A 87 25.96 -29.02 32.57
N LEU A 88 25.24 -28.65 33.64
CA LEU A 88 24.48 -29.59 34.47
C LEU A 88 23.24 -30.10 33.75
N THR A 89 23.11 -31.42 33.65
CA THR A 89 21.89 -32.13 33.20
C THR A 89 21.12 -32.75 34.35
N ASP A 90 21.69 -32.77 35.56
CA ASP A 90 21.16 -33.39 36.77
C ASP A 90 21.51 -32.50 37.96
N ALA A 91 20.51 -32.24 38.81
CA ALA A 91 20.63 -31.42 40.02
C ALA A 91 20.14 -32.13 41.29
N ARG A 92 19.94 -33.47 41.26
CA ARG A 92 19.43 -34.26 42.40
C ARG A 92 20.16 -34.05 43.74
N PRO A 93 21.48 -33.78 43.81
CA PRO A 93 22.14 -33.45 45.09
C PRO A 93 21.56 -32.23 45.84
N LEU A 94 20.81 -31.36 45.16
CA LEU A 94 20.12 -30.23 45.80
C LEU A 94 18.85 -30.64 46.57
N ALA A 95 18.34 -31.85 46.36
CA ALA A 95 17.19 -32.39 47.09
C ALA A 95 17.49 -32.69 48.58
N GLU A 96 18.75 -32.65 49.01
CA GLU A 96 19.17 -32.82 50.41
C GLU A 96 19.43 -31.46 51.12
N LEU A 97 19.22 -30.32 50.45
CA LEU A 97 19.58 -28.99 50.94
C LEU A 97 18.34 -28.19 51.41
N GLU A 98 17.89 -28.49 52.64
CA GLU A 98 16.64 -27.99 53.25
C GLU A 98 16.60 -26.48 53.60
N TYR A 99 17.73 -25.76 53.53
CA TYR A 99 17.86 -24.37 54.00
C TYR A 99 18.12 -23.33 52.89
N LEU A 100 18.08 -23.73 51.62
CA LEU A 100 18.27 -22.82 50.48
C LEU A 100 17.17 -21.74 50.44
N THR A 101 17.57 -20.48 50.30
CA THR A 101 16.71 -19.30 50.15
C THR A 101 16.87 -18.63 48.77
N ILE A 102 18.07 -18.69 48.19
CA ILE A 102 18.39 -18.15 46.87
C ILE A 102 19.14 -19.20 46.06
N VAL A 103 18.60 -19.56 44.90
CA VAL A 103 19.19 -20.55 43.99
C VAL A 103 19.24 -19.99 42.57
N ASP A 104 20.41 -20.01 41.96
CA ASP A 104 20.61 -19.68 40.55
C ASP A 104 21.19 -20.90 39.80
N LEU A 105 20.37 -21.46 38.93
CA LEU A 105 20.68 -22.61 38.06
C LEU A 105 20.62 -22.21 36.58
N SER A 106 20.64 -20.91 36.27
CA SER A 106 20.52 -20.40 34.91
C SER A 106 21.66 -20.86 33.99
N PHE A 107 21.42 -20.90 32.67
CA PHE A 107 22.39 -21.32 31.65
C PHE A 107 23.01 -22.69 31.95
N ASN A 108 22.14 -23.69 32.11
CA ASN A 108 22.50 -25.10 32.28
C ASN A 108 21.75 -25.97 31.24
N GLN A 109 21.60 -27.27 31.49
CA GLN A 109 21.01 -28.23 30.56
C GLN A 109 19.91 -29.09 31.21
N LEU A 110 19.32 -28.61 32.30
CA LEU A 110 18.34 -29.33 33.11
C LEU A 110 17.02 -29.52 32.37
N SER A 111 16.55 -30.77 32.26
CA SER A 111 15.20 -31.11 31.79
C SER A 111 14.21 -31.42 32.91
N GLU A 112 14.72 -31.73 34.10
CA GLU A 112 13.99 -32.04 35.33
C GLU A 112 14.74 -31.41 36.52
N LEU A 113 14.03 -31.17 37.63
CA LEU A 113 14.59 -30.61 38.85
C LEU A 113 13.75 -31.05 40.07
N GLU A 114 14.44 -31.38 41.17
CA GLU A 114 13.87 -31.62 42.49
C GLU A 114 14.61 -30.73 43.51
N LEU A 115 13.86 -30.12 44.43
CA LEU A 115 14.37 -29.23 45.48
C LEU A 115 13.54 -29.46 46.74
N ALA A 116 14.19 -29.60 47.90
CA ALA A 116 13.50 -29.89 49.17
C ALA A 116 13.35 -28.69 50.13
N SER A 117 14.01 -27.55 49.85
CA SER A 117 13.87 -26.37 50.70
C SER A 117 12.55 -25.64 50.46
N GLU A 118 11.65 -25.71 51.44
CA GLU A 118 10.44 -24.88 51.49
C GLU A 118 10.76 -23.37 51.67
N HIS A 119 12.02 -23.01 51.96
CA HIS A 119 12.48 -21.65 52.27
C HIS A 119 12.94 -20.83 51.05
N ILE A 120 12.90 -21.38 49.83
CA ILE A 120 13.38 -20.69 48.62
C ILE A 120 12.50 -19.48 48.32
N GLU A 121 13.09 -18.27 48.38
CA GLU A 121 12.44 -17.01 48.02
C GLU A 121 12.76 -16.56 46.59
N LYS A 122 13.94 -16.92 46.06
CA LYS A 122 14.37 -16.61 44.69
C LYS A 122 14.93 -17.85 44.00
N LEU A 123 14.39 -18.17 42.82
CA LEU A 123 14.84 -19.26 41.96
C LEU A 123 15.04 -18.76 40.52
N ASP A 124 16.25 -18.89 40.00
CA ASP A 124 16.57 -18.63 38.59
C ASP A 124 16.90 -19.93 37.85
N LEU A 125 16.20 -20.15 36.73
CA LEU A 125 16.24 -21.33 35.86
C LEU A 125 16.35 -20.91 34.39
N GLU A 126 16.73 -19.66 34.09
CA GLU A 126 16.83 -19.16 32.72
C GLU A 126 17.71 -20.07 31.84
N ALA A 127 17.35 -20.26 30.57
CA ALA A 127 18.15 -20.97 29.58
C ALA A 127 18.52 -22.41 30.01
N ASN A 128 17.49 -23.19 30.33
CA ASN A 128 17.56 -24.64 30.59
C ASN A 128 16.73 -25.40 29.53
N ARG A 129 16.27 -26.62 29.83
CA ARG A 129 15.47 -27.47 28.93
C ARG A 129 14.15 -27.93 29.56
N LEU A 130 13.69 -27.25 30.61
CA LEU A 130 12.50 -27.63 31.38
C LEU A 130 11.25 -27.58 30.49
N VAL A 131 10.42 -28.61 30.57
CA VAL A 131 9.08 -28.69 29.94
C VAL A 131 7.99 -28.59 31.01
N GLU A 132 8.23 -29.18 32.17
CA GLU A 132 7.34 -29.19 33.34
C GLU A 132 8.03 -28.52 34.53
N ILE A 133 7.24 -27.88 35.38
CA ILE A 133 7.69 -27.15 36.57
C ILE A 133 6.93 -27.60 37.84
N GLU A 134 6.44 -28.83 37.86
CA GLU A 134 5.60 -29.39 38.94
C GLU A 134 6.25 -29.29 40.33
N PHE A 135 7.58 -29.40 40.42
CA PHE A 135 8.36 -29.31 41.65
C PHE A 135 8.16 -27.97 42.41
N ILE A 136 7.82 -26.87 41.73
CA ILE A 136 7.66 -25.56 42.38
C ILE A 136 6.50 -25.53 43.37
N LYS A 137 5.54 -26.48 43.29
CA LYS A 137 4.45 -26.61 44.28
C LYS A 137 4.94 -26.83 45.70
N GLN A 138 6.20 -27.26 45.87
CA GLN A 138 6.86 -27.50 47.16
C GLN A 138 7.61 -26.26 47.68
N LEU A 139 7.54 -25.12 46.98
CA LEU A 139 8.29 -23.88 47.30
C LEU A 139 7.33 -22.75 47.74
N PRO A 140 6.59 -22.88 48.86
CA PRO A 140 5.51 -21.95 49.21
C PRO A 140 6.00 -20.52 49.48
N MET A 141 7.27 -20.34 49.85
CA MET A 141 7.89 -19.04 50.14
C MET A 141 8.41 -18.29 48.89
N LEU A 142 8.23 -18.84 47.69
CA LEU A 142 8.83 -18.31 46.46
C LEU A 142 8.22 -16.95 46.07
N LYS A 143 9.06 -15.91 46.00
CA LYS A 143 8.70 -14.53 45.63
C LYS A 143 9.16 -14.16 44.23
N ASN A 144 10.25 -14.75 43.75
CA ASN A 144 10.84 -14.46 42.44
C ASN A 144 11.20 -15.74 41.69
N LEU A 145 10.56 -15.95 40.55
CA LEU A 145 10.80 -17.09 39.66
C LEU A 145 11.18 -16.61 38.24
N ASN A 146 12.36 -17.02 37.78
CA ASN A 146 12.78 -16.87 36.39
C ASN A 146 12.87 -18.25 35.72
N VAL A 147 11.98 -18.53 34.76
CA VAL A 147 11.98 -19.75 33.91
C VAL A 147 12.11 -19.39 32.43
N ARG A 148 12.69 -18.22 32.14
CA ARG A 148 12.91 -17.71 30.78
C ARG A 148 13.71 -18.69 29.91
N ALA A 149 13.46 -18.70 28.60
CA ALA A 149 14.18 -19.52 27.63
C ALA A 149 14.21 -21.01 28.00
N ASN A 150 13.03 -21.58 28.23
CA ASN A 150 12.79 -23.01 28.46
C ASN A 150 11.74 -23.52 27.45
N ASN A 151 11.15 -24.69 27.69
CA ASN A 151 10.10 -25.29 26.87
C ASN A 151 8.79 -25.46 27.65
N VAL A 152 8.54 -24.63 28.66
CA VAL A 152 7.36 -24.73 29.52
C VAL A 152 6.09 -24.47 28.72
N VAL A 153 5.06 -25.30 28.93
CA VAL A 153 3.73 -25.17 28.29
C VAL A 153 2.65 -24.87 29.32
N ASP A 154 2.73 -25.51 30.50
CA ASP A 154 1.72 -25.43 31.56
C ASP A 154 2.21 -24.60 32.75
N LEU A 155 1.35 -23.66 33.20
CA LEU A 155 1.57 -22.81 34.36
C LEU A 155 0.76 -23.24 35.58
N THR A 156 -0.07 -24.29 35.50
CA THR A 156 -0.88 -24.82 36.61
C THR A 156 -0.10 -25.01 37.92
N PRO A 157 1.20 -25.42 37.91
CA PRO A 157 1.98 -25.49 39.15
C PRO A 157 2.14 -24.18 39.93
N LEU A 158 2.02 -23.01 39.27
CA LEU A 158 2.10 -21.70 39.93
C LEU A 158 0.90 -21.40 40.85
N THR A 159 -0.23 -22.10 40.68
CA THR A 159 -1.43 -21.86 41.51
C THR A 159 -1.23 -22.17 42.99
N ALA A 160 -0.15 -22.89 43.34
CA ALA A 160 0.27 -23.15 44.72
C ALA A 160 1.06 -21.98 45.37
N LEU A 161 1.52 -21.00 44.59
CA LEU A 161 2.48 -19.97 45.02
C LEU A 161 1.78 -18.67 45.45
N SER A 162 1.26 -18.63 46.69
CA SER A 162 0.54 -17.46 47.23
C SER A 162 1.42 -16.22 47.49
N HIS A 163 2.74 -16.33 47.39
CA HIS A 163 3.71 -15.27 47.70
C HIS A 163 4.52 -14.77 46.50
N LEU A 164 4.22 -15.23 45.27
CA LEU A 164 5.00 -14.85 44.10
C LEU A 164 4.77 -13.38 43.71
N GLU A 165 5.82 -12.57 43.80
CA GLU A 165 5.81 -11.14 43.45
C GLU A 165 6.31 -10.87 42.03
N LYS A 166 7.22 -11.72 41.53
CA LYS A 166 7.91 -11.56 40.24
C LYS A 166 7.96 -12.87 39.46
N LEU A 167 7.57 -12.82 38.19
CA LEU A 167 7.54 -13.96 37.29
C LEU A 167 8.10 -13.61 35.90
N ASN A 168 9.13 -14.33 35.47
CA ASN A 168 9.68 -14.23 34.12
C ASN A 168 9.53 -15.58 33.40
N ILE A 169 8.56 -15.66 32.49
CA ILE A 169 8.23 -16.83 31.66
C ILE A 169 8.59 -16.60 30.18
N ARG A 170 9.39 -15.57 29.86
CA ARG A 170 9.73 -15.20 28.48
C ARG A 170 10.35 -16.34 27.69
N GLY A 171 9.97 -16.51 26.42
CA GLY A 171 10.62 -17.49 25.54
C GLY A 171 10.31 -18.92 25.97
N ASN A 172 9.02 -19.23 26.06
CA ASN A 172 8.48 -20.55 26.37
C ASN A 172 7.36 -20.89 25.35
N GLN A 173 6.52 -21.87 25.63
CA GLN A 173 5.44 -22.34 24.75
C GLN A 173 4.05 -22.21 25.42
N ILE A 174 3.91 -21.23 26.32
CA ILE A 174 2.70 -21.04 27.15
C ILE A 174 1.58 -20.42 26.32
N ARG A 175 0.35 -20.93 26.50
CA ARG A 175 -0.85 -20.46 25.77
C ARG A 175 -1.88 -19.73 26.61
N SER A 176 -1.87 -19.95 27.93
CA SER A 176 -2.89 -19.41 28.83
C SER A 176 -2.25 -18.88 30.10
N LEU A 177 -2.79 -17.75 30.57
CA LEU A 177 -2.45 -17.13 31.84
C LEU A 177 -3.48 -17.45 32.95
N GLU A 178 -4.45 -18.34 32.69
CA GLU A 178 -5.46 -18.79 33.68
C GLU A 178 -4.88 -19.18 35.05
N PRO A 179 -3.74 -19.92 35.15
CA PRO A 179 -3.11 -20.21 36.44
C PRO A 179 -2.65 -18.98 37.24
N LEU A 180 -2.55 -17.80 36.61
CA LEU A 180 -2.15 -16.56 37.27
C LEU A 180 -3.36 -15.76 37.83
N ALA A 181 -4.59 -16.10 37.49
CA ALA A 181 -5.77 -15.25 37.68
C ALA A 181 -6.11 -14.87 39.15
N HIS A 182 -5.50 -15.56 40.12
CA HIS A 182 -5.67 -15.30 41.55
C HIS A 182 -4.35 -14.96 42.27
N MET A 183 -3.27 -14.72 41.53
CA MET A 183 -1.95 -14.38 42.08
C MET A 183 -1.87 -12.88 42.44
N LEU A 184 -2.69 -12.46 43.40
CA LEU A 184 -2.85 -11.05 43.80
C LEU A 184 -1.58 -10.38 44.36
N THR A 185 -0.53 -11.15 44.64
CA THR A 185 0.81 -10.68 45.06
C THR A 185 1.73 -10.36 43.87
N LEU A 186 1.38 -10.78 42.65
CA LEU A 186 2.21 -10.60 41.46
C LEU A 186 2.21 -9.13 41.02
N THR A 187 3.40 -8.51 40.99
CA THR A 187 3.60 -7.09 40.64
C THR A 187 4.48 -6.88 39.39
N ASP A 188 5.16 -7.94 38.93
CA ASP A 188 6.15 -7.92 37.84
C ASP A 188 5.99 -9.23 37.02
N LEU A 189 5.51 -9.09 35.78
CA LEU A 189 5.31 -10.19 34.83
C LEU A 189 6.05 -9.90 33.51
N ASN A 190 6.95 -10.80 33.12
CA ASN A 190 7.48 -10.85 31.75
C ASN A 190 7.04 -12.16 31.07
N ALA A 191 6.13 -12.03 30.09
CA ALA A 191 5.57 -13.13 29.32
C ALA A 191 5.90 -13.07 27.81
N GLN A 192 6.88 -12.27 27.42
CA GLN A 192 7.28 -12.07 26.01
C GLN A 192 7.60 -13.40 25.30
N ASN A 193 7.37 -13.47 23.98
CA ASN A 193 7.74 -14.63 23.14
C ASN A 193 7.15 -15.95 23.67
N ASN A 194 5.82 -16.06 23.64
CA ASN A 194 5.03 -17.23 24.02
C ASN A 194 3.94 -17.47 22.95
N GLN A 195 2.85 -18.16 23.28
CA GLN A 195 1.70 -18.42 22.40
C GLN A 195 0.38 -17.95 23.05
N ILE A 196 0.44 -16.88 23.87
CA ILE A 196 -0.69 -16.36 24.64
C ILE A 196 -1.66 -15.62 23.71
N GLN A 197 -2.97 -15.81 23.91
CA GLN A 197 -4.02 -15.20 23.09
C GLN A 197 -4.92 -14.21 23.85
N SER A 198 -4.90 -14.24 25.19
CA SER A 198 -5.78 -13.44 26.03
C SER A 198 -5.09 -12.94 27.30
N VAL A 199 -5.33 -11.68 27.66
CA VAL A 199 -4.95 -11.07 28.94
C VAL A 199 -6.09 -11.04 29.97
N GLN A 200 -7.31 -11.46 29.60
CA GLN A 200 -8.45 -11.55 30.52
C GLN A 200 -8.11 -12.22 31.88
N PRO A 201 -7.32 -13.33 31.96
CA PRO A 201 -6.98 -13.91 33.25
C PRO A 201 -6.19 -12.98 34.17
N ILE A 202 -5.36 -12.08 33.63
CA ILE A 202 -4.55 -11.14 34.42
C ILE A 202 -5.21 -9.76 34.59
N GLU A 203 -6.41 -9.54 34.04
CA GLU A 203 -7.10 -8.24 34.10
C GLU A 203 -7.25 -7.74 35.54
N ASN A 204 -7.53 -8.62 36.51
CA ASN A 204 -7.81 -8.25 37.89
C ASN A 204 -6.55 -8.13 38.78
N LEU A 205 -5.35 -8.44 38.25
CA LEU A 205 -4.10 -8.35 39.00
C LEU A 205 -3.65 -6.88 39.22
N GLN A 206 -2.85 -6.68 40.26
CA GLN A 206 -2.28 -5.38 40.65
C GLN A 206 -0.81 -5.32 40.19
N LEU A 207 -0.63 -5.36 38.87
CA LEU A 207 0.70 -5.24 38.26
C LEU A 207 1.13 -3.78 38.28
N GLU A 208 2.08 -3.45 39.16
CA GLU A 208 2.59 -2.08 39.35
C GLU A 208 3.94 -1.83 38.65
N LYS A 209 4.81 -2.85 38.53
CA LYS A 209 6.21 -2.65 38.14
C LYS A 209 6.46 -2.96 36.66
N ARG A 210 5.97 -4.10 36.19
CA ARG A 210 6.25 -4.53 34.81
C ARG A 210 5.18 -5.47 34.28
N LEU A 211 4.75 -5.21 33.05
CA LEU A 211 3.97 -6.14 32.24
C LEU A 211 4.50 -6.17 30.81
N TYR A 212 5.30 -7.19 30.47
CA TYR A 212 5.78 -7.38 29.10
C TYR A 212 5.10 -8.56 28.40
N LEU A 213 4.57 -8.32 27.20
CA LEU A 213 3.68 -9.21 26.46
C LEU A 213 4.08 -9.39 24.97
N THR A 214 5.05 -8.64 24.42
CA THR A 214 5.38 -8.73 22.98
C THR A 214 5.82 -10.13 22.52
N GLY A 215 5.52 -10.47 21.27
CA GLY A 215 5.75 -11.82 20.73
C GLY A 215 4.72 -12.83 21.23
N ASN A 216 3.45 -12.43 21.26
CA ASN A 216 2.27 -13.26 21.53
C ASN A 216 1.14 -12.82 20.57
N ASP A 217 0.10 -13.64 20.44
CA ASP A 217 -1.05 -13.43 19.53
C ASP A 217 -2.27 -12.86 20.28
N ILE A 218 -2.06 -11.84 21.12
CA ILE A 218 -3.07 -11.34 22.06
C ILE A 218 -4.06 -10.40 21.35
N SER A 219 -5.35 -10.72 21.42
CA SER A 219 -6.41 -9.93 20.76
C SER A 219 -7.16 -8.93 21.67
N ASP A 220 -6.96 -9.00 22.99
CA ASP A 220 -7.79 -8.34 24.01
C ASP A 220 -6.99 -7.37 24.92
N LEU A 221 -5.86 -6.83 24.45
CA LEU A 221 -5.02 -5.88 25.20
C LEU A 221 -5.80 -4.66 25.73
N TYR A 222 -6.91 -4.28 25.11
CA TYR A 222 -7.80 -3.21 25.57
C TYR A 222 -8.36 -3.44 26.99
N LEU A 223 -8.40 -4.69 27.49
CA LEU A 223 -8.79 -5.01 28.87
C LEU A 223 -7.80 -4.48 29.94
N LEU A 224 -6.65 -3.94 29.52
CA LEU A 224 -5.62 -3.39 30.41
C LEU A 224 -5.47 -1.86 30.31
N GLU A 225 -6.31 -1.19 29.52
CA GLU A 225 -6.17 0.24 29.20
C GLU A 225 -6.27 1.18 30.43
N ASP A 226 -7.10 0.81 31.40
CA ASP A 226 -7.27 1.53 32.67
C ASP A 226 -6.05 1.38 33.60
N LYS A 227 -5.28 0.31 33.45
CA LYS A 227 -4.12 -0.05 34.29
C LYS A 227 -2.78 0.47 33.79
N LEU A 228 -2.68 0.88 32.53
CA LEU A 228 -1.43 1.39 31.96
C LEU A 228 -0.86 2.59 32.74
N ASP A 229 -1.71 3.41 33.36
CA ASP A 229 -1.27 4.59 34.12
C ASP A 229 -0.64 4.22 35.50
N SER A 230 -0.80 2.97 35.95
CA SER A 230 -0.24 2.42 37.19
C SER A 230 0.96 1.49 37.00
N LEU A 231 1.37 1.24 35.76
CA LEU A 231 2.52 0.39 35.42
C LEU A 231 3.79 1.24 35.22
N ASP A 232 4.86 0.94 35.95
CA ASP A 232 6.18 1.57 35.72
C ASP A 232 6.73 1.23 34.32
N GLU A 233 6.56 -0.01 33.85
CA GLU A 233 7.05 -0.49 32.56
C GLU A 233 6.10 -1.45 31.82
N PHE A 234 5.86 -1.21 30.53
CA PHE A 234 5.21 -2.14 29.60
C PHE A 234 5.84 -2.06 28.20
N ASP A 235 5.60 -3.06 27.33
CA ASP A 235 6.28 -3.19 26.03
C ASP A 235 5.36 -3.26 24.80
N PHE A 236 4.04 -3.10 25.00
CA PHE A 236 3.01 -3.22 23.96
C PHE A 236 2.22 -1.92 23.79
N GLU A 237 1.60 -1.75 22.62
CA GLU A 237 0.69 -0.64 22.34
C GLU A 237 -0.75 -1.18 22.26
N ILE A 238 -1.72 -0.46 22.83
CA ILE A 238 -3.15 -0.74 22.64
C ILE A 238 -3.62 0.09 21.43
N PRO A 239 -3.99 -0.53 20.29
CA PRO A 239 -4.45 0.22 19.13
C PRO A 239 -5.82 0.85 19.41
N ILE A 240 -5.89 2.18 19.36
CA ILE A 240 -7.14 2.93 19.55
C ILE A 240 -8.14 2.53 18.46
N PRO A 241 -9.29 1.91 18.78
CA PRO A 241 -10.25 1.41 17.79
C PRO A 241 -10.90 2.55 17.02
N LYS A 242 -11.03 2.41 15.70
CA LYS A 242 -11.76 3.38 14.86
C LYS A 242 -13.24 3.43 15.27
N PRO A 243 -13.90 4.60 15.20
CA PRO A 243 -15.32 4.69 15.51
C PRO A 243 -16.16 3.97 14.44
N THR A 244 -17.23 3.32 14.87
CA THR A 244 -18.18 2.63 13.99
C THR A 244 -19.39 3.52 13.71
N PHE A 245 -19.82 3.55 12.44
CA PHE A 245 -20.96 4.31 11.95
C PHE A 245 -22.17 3.37 11.85
N ARG A 246 -23.31 3.77 12.42
CA ARG A 246 -24.54 2.95 12.42
C ARG A 246 -25.26 2.92 11.09
N VAL A 247 -25.18 4.00 10.32
CA VAL A 247 -25.69 4.11 8.95
C VAL A 247 -24.47 4.14 8.02
N GLN A 248 -24.51 3.39 6.93
CA GLN A 248 -23.42 3.38 5.95
C GLN A 248 -23.55 4.53 4.95
N SER A 249 -22.46 4.88 4.29
CA SER A 249 -22.48 5.77 3.14
C SER A 249 -23.42 5.30 2.05
N GLY A 250 -24.05 6.25 1.38
CA GLY A 250 -25.07 6.00 0.37
C GLY A 250 -25.97 7.19 0.15
N ILE A 251 -27.12 6.91 -0.44
CA ILE A 251 -28.06 7.90 -0.95
C ILE A 251 -29.38 7.80 -0.18
N TYR A 252 -29.87 8.93 0.32
CA TYR A 252 -30.97 9.02 1.28
C TYR A 252 -31.95 10.11 0.86
N THR A 253 -33.24 9.78 0.75
CA THR A 253 -34.29 10.75 0.35
C THR A 253 -34.85 11.56 1.53
N GLU A 254 -34.63 11.08 2.76
CA GLU A 254 -35.18 11.64 4.01
C GLU A 254 -34.04 11.85 5.02
N PRO A 255 -34.15 12.87 5.90
CA PRO A 255 -33.16 13.10 6.95
C PRO A 255 -33.16 11.98 8.00
N PHE A 256 -32.01 11.75 8.64
CA PHE A 256 -31.85 10.69 9.64
C PHE A 256 -30.78 11.01 10.69
N GLU A 257 -30.86 10.31 11.82
CA GLU A 257 -29.92 10.43 12.93
C GLU A 257 -28.73 9.47 12.78
N LEU A 258 -27.53 10.00 12.53
CA LEU A 258 -26.30 9.22 12.47
C LEU A 258 -25.73 8.98 13.86
N GLU A 259 -25.91 7.77 14.38
CA GLU A 259 -25.19 7.28 15.55
C GLU A 259 -23.73 6.89 15.22
N LEU A 260 -22.78 7.46 15.96
CA LEU A 260 -21.39 7.00 16.05
C LEU A 260 -21.15 6.26 17.37
N ARG A 261 -20.28 5.24 17.35
CA ARG A 261 -19.90 4.43 18.53
C ARG A 261 -18.42 4.13 18.55
N THR A 262 -17.85 3.95 19.73
CA THR A 262 -16.45 3.57 19.98
C THR A 262 -16.39 2.67 21.22
N ALA A 263 -15.19 2.26 21.64
CA ALA A 263 -14.98 1.47 22.85
C ALA A 263 -15.35 2.25 24.13
N GLU A 264 -15.41 1.54 25.26
CA GLU A 264 -15.60 2.19 26.56
C GLU A 264 -14.44 3.16 26.87
N TYR A 265 -14.67 4.17 27.71
CA TYR A 265 -13.71 5.23 28.08
C TYR A 265 -13.24 6.17 26.95
N HIS A 266 -13.42 5.79 25.69
CA HIS A 266 -13.08 6.57 24.51
C HIS A 266 -14.09 7.69 24.22
N GLN A 267 -13.60 8.74 23.56
CA GLN A 267 -14.42 9.83 23.03
C GLN A 267 -14.38 9.79 21.50
N ILE A 268 -15.37 10.38 20.82
CA ILE A 268 -15.33 10.53 19.35
C ILE A 268 -15.27 12.02 19.03
N TYR A 269 -14.38 12.38 18.10
CA TYR A 269 -14.37 13.68 17.47
C TYR A 269 -14.62 13.50 15.97
N TYR A 270 -15.33 14.44 15.37
CA TYR A 270 -15.68 14.41 13.95
C TYR A 270 -15.59 15.80 13.31
N THR A 271 -15.52 15.78 11.98
CA THR A 271 -15.44 16.94 11.08
C THR A 271 -16.40 16.74 9.92
N LEU A 272 -16.77 17.86 9.29
CA LEU A 272 -17.71 17.92 8.16
C LEU A 272 -17.07 18.52 6.89
N ASP A 273 -15.76 18.69 6.88
CA ASP A 273 -14.98 19.33 5.81
C ASP A 273 -13.95 18.38 5.19
N GLY A 274 -14.04 17.07 5.49
CA GLY A 274 -13.05 16.05 5.12
C GLY A 274 -11.72 16.12 5.89
N SER A 275 -11.49 17.11 6.76
CA SER A 275 -10.25 17.20 7.53
C SER A 275 -10.16 16.10 8.60
N LYS A 276 -8.95 15.65 8.96
CA LYS A 276 -8.79 14.69 10.06
C LYS A 276 -9.14 15.37 11.40
N PRO A 277 -10.01 14.79 12.24
CA PRO A 277 -10.38 15.37 13.52
C PRO A 277 -9.18 15.68 14.41
N THR A 278 -9.32 16.75 15.18
CA THR A 278 -8.39 17.15 16.25
C THR A 278 -9.18 17.47 17.50
N ILE A 279 -8.51 17.77 18.62
CA ILE A 279 -9.19 18.16 19.87
C ILE A 279 -10.03 19.45 19.75
N LYS A 280 -9.87 20.20 18.65
CA LYS A 280 -10.66 21.40 18.31
C LYS A 280 -11.86 21.12 17.40
N ALA A 281 -11.99 19.90 16.87
CA ALA A 281 -13.11 19.48 16.03
C ALA A 281 -14.38 19.22 16.86
N ASN A 282 -15.49 18.87 16.21
CA ASN A 282 -16.75 18.62 16.90
C ASN A 282 -16.62 17.37 17.79
N LYS A 283 -16.84 17.54 19.09
CA LYS A 283 -16.94 16.40 20.02
C LYS A 283 -18.32 15.78 19.90
N TYR A 284 -18.39 14.49 19.61
CA TYR A 284 -19.64 13.74 19.54
C TYR A 284 -20.25 13.61 20.95
N THR A 285 -21.46 14.13 21.13
CA THR A 285 -22.23 14.11 22.40
C THR A 285 -23.60 13.47 22.27
N GLY A 286 -24.04 13.18 21.04
CA GLY A 286 -25.30 12.57 20.66
C GLY A 286 -25.32 12.39 19.13
N PRO A 287 -26.37 11.74 18.57
CA PRO A 287 -26.50 11.54 17.13
C PRO A 287 -26.37 12.84 16.32
N ILE A 288 -25.92 12.71 15.08
CA ILE A 288 -25.78 13.82 14.13
C ILE A 288 -26.97 13.77 13.16
N GLU A 289 -27.80 14.81 13.13
CA GLU A 289 -28.89 14.93 12.17
C GLU A 289 -28.31 15.16 10.77
N ILE A 290 -28.39 14.14 9.91
CA ILE A 290 -28.00 14.20 8.50
C ILE A 290 -29.22 14.72 7.72
N SER A 291 -29.15 15.97 7.26
CA SER A 291 -30.26 16.70 6.62
C SER A 291 -29.80 17.56 5.43
N LYS A 292 -30.75 18.09 4.65
CA LYS A 292 -30.43 19.02 3.54
C LYS A 292 -29.85 20.34 4.06
N GLU A 293 -30.23 20.75 5.25
CA GLU A 293 -29.70 21.92 5.94
C GLU A 293 -28.19 21.72 6.26
N LEU A 294 -27.82 20.59 6.87
CA LEU A 294 -26.42 20.27 7.17
C LEU A 294 -25.56 20.10 5.89
N MET A 295 -26.18 19.65 4.80
CA MET A 295 -25.58 19.52 3.48
C MET A 295 -25.24 20.89 2.87
N LEU A 296 -26.06 21.92 3.10
CA LEU A 296 -25.75 23.29 2.67
C LEU A 296 -24.63 23.92 3.52
N GLU A 297 -24.54 23.58 4.81
CA GLU A 297 -23.46 24.05 5.72
C GLU A 297 -22.05 23.54 5.36
N GLN A 298 -21.90 22.54 4.49
CA GLN A 298 -20.58 22.04 4.09
C GLN A 298 -19.76 23.14 3.37
N PRO A 299 -18.42 23.20 3.52
CA PRO A 299 -17.57 24.21 2.87
C PRO A 299 -17.60 24.18 1.33
N ILE A 300 -17.18 25.30 0.73
CA ILE A 300 -17.02 25.45 -0.73
C ILE A 300 -15.53 25.53 -1.06
N ASN A 301 -14.95 24.39 -1.45
CA ASN A 301 -13.55 24.23 -1.82
C ASN A 301 -13.24 24.86 -3.18
N ALA A 302 -14.20 24.97 -4.10
CA ALA A 302 -13.96 25.60 -5.41
C ALA A 302 -13.71 27.11 -5.38
N ASN A 303 -14.03 27.79 -4.27
CA ASN A 303 -13.73 29.21 -4.10
C ASN A 303 -12.21 29.47 -3.92
N HIS A 304 -11.38 28.42 -3.80
CA HIS A 304 -9.93 28.53 -3.94
C HIS A 304 -9.52 28.73 -5.42
N LYS A 305 -8.54 29.60 -5.69
CA LYS A 305 -7.99 29.81 -7.03
C LYS A 305 -7.22 28.56 -7.49
N THR A 306 -7.88 27.66 -8.21
CA THR A 306 -7.28 26.40 -8.69
C THR A 306 -6.42 26.55 -9.95
N SER A 307 -6.53 27.66 -10.69
CA SER A 307 -5.87 27.87 -11.99
C SER A 307 -5.19 29.25 -12.05
N PRO A 308 -4.09 29.41 -12.80
CA PRO A 308 -3.57 30.74 -13.16
C PRO A 308 -4.31 31.36 -14.35
N LEU A 309 -5.15 30.60 -15.08
CA LEU A 309 -5.83 31.05 -16.30
C LEU A 309 -7.16 31.75 -16.03
N ARG A 310 -7.69 31.63 -14.81
CA ARG A 310 -8.93 32.26 -14.32
C ARG A 310 -8.73 32.66 -12.86
N ASP A 311 -9.45 33.65 -12.37
CA ASP A 311 -9.21 34.18 -11.01
C ASP A 311 -9.76 33.33 -9.86
N GLY A 312 -10.55 32.29 -10.18
CA GLY A 312 -11.21 31.41 -9.22
C GLY A 312 -12.72 31.44 -9.44
N PHE A 313 -13.46 30.70 -8.60
CA PHE A 313 -14.92 30.73 -8.58
C PHE A 313 -15.41 31.46 -7.33
N SER A 314 -16.68 31.86 -7.31
CA SER A 314 -17.32 32.54 -6.19
C SER A 314 -18.77 32.10 -6.07
N PHE A 315 -18.97 30.86 -5.62
CA PHE A 315 -20.30 30.31 -5.36
C PHE A 315 -20.78 30.62 -3.94
N GLU A 316 -22.09 30.81 -3.75
CA GLU A 316 -22.73 30.72 -2.43
C GLU A 316 -23.07 29.25 -2.09
N PRO A 317 -23.30 28.91 -0.81
CA PRO A 317 -23.50 27.51 -0.40
C PRO A 317 -24.72 26.82 -1.03
N GLU A 318 -25.72 27.60 -1.43
CA GLU A 318 -26.99 27.18 -2.05
C GLU A 318 -26.89 26.97 -3.56
N ASP A 319 -25.86 27.51 -4.23
CA ASP A 319 -25.63 27.35 -5.67
C ASP A 319 -24.84 26.08 -6.03
N VAL A 320 -24.34 25.34 -5.02
CA VAL A 320 -23.44 24.19 -5.23
C VAL A 320 -24.08 22.91 -4.71
N LYS A 321 -24.31 21.96 -5.62
CA LYS A 321 -24.69 20.58 -5.26
C LYS A 321 -23.66 19.97 -4.31
N LYS A 322 -24.15 19.35 -3.24
CA LYS A 322 -23.33 18.85 -2.13
C LYS A 322 -23.81 17.50 -1.61
N ALA A 323 -22.92 16.83 -0.91
CA ALA A 323 -23.15 15.69 -0.05
C ALA A 323 -22.46 15.97 1.29
N ILE A 324 -22.92 15.31 2.36
CA ILE A 324 -22.30 15.45 3.67
C ILE A 324 -21.15 14.45 3.77
N THR A 325 -19.96 14.92 4.14
CA THR A 325 -18.88 14.01 4.54
C THR A 325 -18.71 14.05 6.05
N VAL A 326 -18.74 12.89 6.70
CA VAL A 326 -18.48 12.79 8.14
C VAL A 326 -17.18 12.02 8.32
N THR A 327 -16.12 12.71 8.73
CA THR A 327 -14.85 12.07 9.10
C THR A 327 -14.72 12.04 10.61
N ALA A 328 -14.57 10.85 11.20
CA ALA A 328 -14.52 10.68 12.65
C ALA A 328 -13.30 9.84 13.09
N ALA A 329 -12.80 10.13 14.28
CA ALA A 329 -11.75 9.38 14.97
C ALA A 329 -12.10 9.22 16.44
N SER A 330 -11.70 8.10 17.03
CA SER A 330 -11.76 7.88 18.47
C SER A 330 -10.59 8.60 19.13
N TYR A 331 -10.76 9.00 20.39
CA TYR A 331 -9.78 9.75 21.17
C TYR A 331 -9.71 9.23 22.59
N ILE A 332 -8.49 8.96 23.06
CA ILE A 332 -8.21 8.59 24.44
C ILE A 332 -6.79 9.07 24.84
N LYS A 333 -6.62 9.49 26.10
CA LYS A 333 -5.33 9.84 26.74
C LYS A 333 -4.39 10.83 26.00
N GLY A 334 -4.88 11.56 25.00
CA GLY A 334 -4.08 12.53 24.21
C GLY A 334 -3.93 12.16 22.73
N GLU A 335 -4.31 10.94 22.37
CA GLU A 335 -4.08 10.35 21.06
C GLU A 335 -5.39 10.03 20.33
N PHE A 336 -5.30 9.95 18.99
CA PHE A 336 -6.42 9.66 18.11
C PHE A 336 -6.22 8.32 17.41
N SER A 337 -7.31 7.58 17.19
CA SER A 337 -7.31 6.49 16.21
C SER A 337 -7.03 7.03 14.80
N GLU A 338 -6.71 6.14 13.87
CA GLU A 338 -6.93 6.45 12.46
C GLU A 338 -8.39 6.90 12.24
N SER A 339 -8.58 7.90 11.39
CA SER A 339 -9.89 8.38 11.00
C SER A 339 -10.58 7.43 10.04
N ILE A 340 -11.90 7.44 10.04
CA ILE A 340 -12.76 6.86 9.00
C ILE A 340 -13.67 7.96 8.46
N SER A 341 -13.89 7.97 7.14
CA SER A 341 -14.76 8.92 6.45
C SER A 341 -15.95 8.20 5.81
N GLN A 342 -17.12 8.83 5.85
CA GLN A 342 -18.35 8.35 5.21
C GLN A 342 -19.06 9.51 4.48
N THR A 343 -19.48 9.30 3.24
CA THR A 343 -20.27 10.26 2.44
C THR A 343 -21.77 9.92 2.47
N TYR A 344 -22.63 10.93 2.61
CA TYR A 344 -24.09 10.82 2.60
C TYR A 344 -24.69 11.80 1.60
N ILE A 345 -25.47 11.31 0.63
CA ILE A 345 -26.03 12.11 -0.45
C ILE A 345 -27.55 12.25 -0.22
N LEU A 346 -28.03 13.48 -0.07
CA LEU A 346 -29.45 13.81 0.13
C LEU A 346 -30.04 14.67 -0.99
N ASP A 347 -29.21 15.08 -1.94
CA ASP A 347 -29.60 15.83 -3.12
C ASP A 347 -29.97 14.86 -4.25
N GLU A 348 -31.26 14.81 -4.63
CA GLU A 348 -31.73 13.96 -5.73
C GLU A 348 -31.21 14.44 -7.09
N ASP A 349 -30.93 15.73 -7.25
CA ASP A 349 -30.39 16.31 -8.49
C ASP A 349 -28.90 15.98 -8.65
N LEU A 350 -28.16 15.77 -7.54
CA LEU A 350 -26.80 15.23 -7.56
C LEU A 350 -26.76 13.75 -7.94
N VAL A 351 -27.89 13.05 -7.80
CA VAL A 351 -28.03 11.62 -8.07
C VAL A 351 -28.80 11.42 -9.38
N ASN A 352 -28.22 12.00 -10.42
CA ASN A 352 -28.57 11.67 -11.79
C ASN A 352 -28.11 10.22 -12.06
N ARG A 353 -29.01 9.25 -11.85
CA ARG A 353 -28.78 7.76 -11.83
C ARG A 353 -28.27 7.15 -13.15
N ASN A 354 -27.71 7.96 -14.03
CA ASN A 354 -27.07 7.61 -15.29
C ASN A 354 -25.55 7.43 -15.14
N LEU A 355 -24.94 7.98 -14.08
CA LEU A 355 -23.49 7.94 -13.83
C LEU A 355 -23.18 7.39 -12.43
N PRO A 356 -22.10 6.61 -12.27
CA PRO A 356 -21.57 6.26 -10.96
C PRO A 356 -20.96 7.48 -10.27
N ILE A 357 -20.86 7.44 -8.94
CA ILE A 357 -20.33 8.55 -8.14
C ILE A 357 -19.03 8.12 -7.47
N ILE A 358 -18.00 8.97 -7.54
CA ILE A 358 -16.75 8.83 -6.78
C ILE A 358 -16.68 9.95 -5.75
N SER A 359 -16.76 9.59 -4.46
CA SER A 359 -16.44 10.53 -3.39
C SER A 359 -14.96 10.43 -3.02
N LEU A 360 -14.26 11.57 -3.05
CA LEU A 360 -12.90 11.72 -2.56
C LEU A 360 -12.93 12.60 -1.32
N VAL A 361 -12.70 11.99 -0.15
CA VAL A 361 -12.50 12.73 1.10
C VAL A 361 -11.00 12.93 1.30
N VAL A 362 -10.58 14.19 1.42
CA VAL A 362 -9.19 14.64 1.53
C VAL A 362 -9.06 15.67 2.64
N GLN A 363 -7.88 15.74 3.25
CA GLN A 363 -7.49 16.90 4.05
C GLN A 363 -7.52 18.17 3.16
N PRO A 364 -8.33 19.21 3.45
CA PRO A 364 -8.45 20.38 2.58
C PRO A 364 -7.11 21.04 2.26
N LYS A 365 -6.23 21.16 3.27
CA LYS A 365 -4.87 21.69 3.12
C LYS A 365 -4.01 20.92 2.12
N ASP A 366 -4.22 19.62 1.95
CA ASP A 366 -3.43 18.81 1.02
C ASP A 366 -3.77 19.10 -0.45
N PHE A 367 -4.90 19.77 -0.71
CA PHE A 367 -5.32 20.25 -2.03
C PHE A 367 -5.19 21.76 -2.20
N PHE A 368 -5.48 22.56 -1.17
CA PHE A 368 -5.71 24.00 -1.28
C PHE A 368 -4.81 24.91 -0.43
N ASP A 369 -3.82 24.36 0.29
CA ASP A 369 -2.81 25.16 1.01
C ASP A 369 -1.70 25.69 0.09
N GLU A 370 -1.20 26.89 0.36
CA GLU A 370 -0.18 27.55 -0.48
C GLU A 370 1.17 26.80 -0.48
N ASP A 371 1.58 26.18 0.64
CA ASP A 371 2.88 25.50 0.76
C ASP A 371 2.88 24.07 0.21
N GLY A 372 1.72 23.41 0.13
CA GLY A 372 1.66 21.99 -0.20
C GLY A 372 0.36 21.46 -0.80
N GLY A 373 -0.61 22.32 -1.10
CA GLY A 373 -1.89 21.99 -1.72
C GLY A 373 -1.73 21.68 -3.21
N ILE A 374 -1.95 20.42 -3.61
CA ILE A 374 -1.63 19.96 -4.97
C ILE A 374 -2.55 20.49 -6.07
N TYR A 375 -3.64 21.18 -5.74
CA TYR A 375 -4.69 21.55 -6.69
C TYR A 375 -4.62 23.02 -7.14
N ILE A 376 -3.87 23.86 -6.43
CA ILE A 376 -3.76 25.32 -6.64
C ILE A 376 -2.37 25.73 -7.20
N PRO A 377 -2.19 26.97 -7.69
CA PRO A 377 -0.87 27.50 -8.08
C PRO A 377 0.14 27.41 -6.94
N GLY A 378 -0.21 27.88 -5.74
CA GLY A 378 0.66 27.76 -4.56
C GLY A 378 1.90 28.66 -4.58
N ASN A 379 2.67 28.60 -3.50
CA ASN A 379 3.96 29.26 -3.35
C ASN A 379 5.04 28.76 -4.34
N MET A 380 4.81 27.64 -5.03
CA MET A 380 5.69 27.11 -6.08
C MET A 380 5.37 27.67 -7.49
N PHE A 381 4.45 28.63 -7.61
CA PHE A 381 4.07 29.24 -8.88
C PHE A 381 5.00 30.40 -9.26
N GLU A 382 5.45 30.43 -10.51
CA GLU A 382 6.28 31.49 -11.07
C GLU A 382 5.45 32.35 -12.04
N ASP A 383 5.28 33.64 -11.70
CA ASP A 383 4.52 34.59 -12.51
C ASP A 383 5.03 34.64 -13.97
N GLY A 384 4.08 34.56 -14.91
CA GLY A 384 4.36 34.47 -16.35
C GLY A 384 4.68 33.05 -16.86
N TYR A 385 4.96 32.08 -15.99
CA TYR A 385 5.27 30.70 -16.35
C TYR A 385 4.17 29.73 -15.90
N ILE A 386 3.05 29.72 -16.63
CA ILE A 386 1.86 28.91 -16.30
C ILE A 386 2.12 27.41 -16.08
N ARG A 387 3.25 26.87 -16.54
CA ARG A 387 3.64 25.46 -16.36
C ARG A 387 4.51 25.22 -15.10
N THR A 388 4.24 25.96 -14.03
CA THR A 388 4.87 25.89 -12.69
C THR A 388 3.78 25.82 -11.61
N GLY A 389 4.11 25.79 -10.31
CA GLY A 389 3.12 25.69 -9.23
C GLY A 389 3.04 24.34 -8.52
N ASN A 390 2.23 24.27 -7.46
CA ASN A 390 2.01 23.07 -6.65
C ASN A 390 1.40 21.94 -7.50
N TYR A 391 0.47 22.26 -8.41
CA TYR A 391 -0.09 21.29 -9.36
C TYR A 391 0.93 20.73 -10.38
N TYR A 392 2.11 21.32 -10.54
CA TYR A 392 3.19 20.75 -11.37
C TYR A 392 4.16 19.83 -10.63
N GLN A 393 4.08 19.74 -9.31
CA GLN A 393 4.98 18.89 -8.52
C GLN A 393 4.77 17.39 -8.83
N LYS A 394 5.83 16.59 -8.65
CA LYS A 394 5.90 15.18 -9.10
C LYS A 394 6.72 14.31 -8.15
N GLY A 395 6.38 13.03 -8.09
CA GLY A 395 7.03 12.03 -7.23
C GLY A 395 6.08 11.49 -6.16
N ARG A 396 6.57 10.62 -5.27
CA ARG A 396 5.77 10.02 -4.17
C ARG A 396 5.52 11.03 -3.04
N GLN A 397 6.44 11.98 -2.85
CA GLN A 397 6.40 13.01 -1.81
C GLN A 397 5.33 14.10 -2.02
N HIS A 398 4.68 14.14 -3.19
CA HIS A 398 3.50 14.97 -3.47
C HIS A 398 2.23 14.14 -3.71
N GLU A 399 2.24 12.86 -3.31
CA GLU A 399 1.04 12.02 -3.29
C GLU A 399 0.27 12.30 -1.99
N LYS A 400 -1.03 12.59 -2.09
CA LYS A 400 -1.88 12.99 -0.97
C LYS A 400 -2.85 11.87 -0.63
N GLU A 401 -3.03 11.61 0.66
CA GLU A 401 -3.95 10.58 1.13
C GLU A 401 -5.42 11.02 0.93
N SER A 402 -6.27 10.07 0.52
CA SER A 402 -7.71 10.27 0.39
C SER A 402 -8.46 9.00 0.77
N THR A 403 -9.63 9.13 1.40
CA THR A 403 -10.62 8.05 1.40
C THR A 403 -11.43 8.17 0.11
N MET A 404 -11.35 7.14 -0.74
CA MET A 404 -12.17 7.00 -1.94
C MET A 404 -13.36 6.08 -1.66
N GLU A 405 -14.55 6.53 -2.05
CA GLU A 405 -15.77 5.71 -2.10
C GLU A 405 -16.28 5.69 -3.54
N TYR A 406 -16.65 4.51 -4.05
CA TYR A 406 -17.28 4.35 -5.37
C TYR A 406 -18.69 3.82 -5.18
N PHE A 407 -19.67 4.58 -5.66
CA PHE A 407 -21.08 4.21 -5.72
C PHE A 407 -21.45 3.84 -7.16
N HIS A 408 -22.20 2.77 -7.31
CA HIS A 408 -22.80 2.40 -8.59
C HIS A 408 -23.90 3.41 -9.01
N GLU A 409 -24.34 3.30 -10.25
CA GLU A 409 -25.37 4.14 -10.88
C GLU A 409 -26.73 4.11 -10.13
N ASP A 410 -27.01 3.02 -9.40
CA ASP A 410 -28.18 2.86 -8.54
C ASP A 410 -28.05 3.52 -7.16
N GLY A 411 -26.83 3.92 -6.77
CA GLY A 411 -26.46 4.51 -5.49
C GLY A 411 -25.86 3.54 -4.46
N GLU A 412 -25.69 2.26 -4.78
CA GLU A 412 -25.09 1.30 -3.85
C GLU A 412 -23.57 1.50 -3.74
N LEU A 413 -23.05 1.54 -2.50
CA LEU A 413 -21.62 1.61 -2.22
C LEU A 413 -20.94 0.29 -2.62
N SER A 414 -20.10 0.34 -3.66
CA SER A 414 -19.32 -0.80 -4.13
C SER A 414 -18.11 -1.07 -3.23
N PHE A 415 -17.32 -0.02 -2.95
CA PHE A 415 -16.15 -0.12 -2.08
C PHE A 415 -15.78 1.24 -1.45
N ARG A 416 -15.07 1.15 -0.32
CA ARG A 416 -14.37 2.25 0.35
C ARG A 416 -12.91 1.85 0.57
N GLN A 417 -11.97 2.69 0.16
CA GLN A 417 -10.53 2.41 0.28
C GLN A 417 -9.72 3.70 0.45
N THR A 418 -8.70 3.67 1.30
CA THR A 418 -7.70 4.74 1.37
C THR A 418 -6.72 4.62 0.20
N VAL A 419 -6.51 5.71 -0.52
CA VAL A 419 -5.70 5.77 -1.75
C VAL A 419 -4.80 7.01 -1.76
N GLY A 420 -3.73 6.97 -2.56
CA GLY A 420 -2.90 8.13 -2.86
C GLY A 420 -3.37 8.85 -4.11
N LEU A 421 -3.51 10.18 -4.06
CA LEU A 421 -3.89 11.05 -5.17
C LEU A 421 -2.71 11.90 -5.66
N ARG A 422 -2.57 12.04 -6.99
CA ARG A 422 -1.65 13.01 -7.63
C ARG A 422 -2.26 13.62 -8.89
N ILE A 423 -1.89 14.86 -9.20
CA ILE A 423 -2.28 15.51 -10.46
C ILE A 423 -1.73 14.73 -11.67
N ASN A 424 -2.60 14.40 -12.63
CA ASN A 424 -2.28 13.77 -13.90
C ASN A 424 -1.95 14.81 -15.00
N GLY A 425 -1.50 14.35 -16.16
CA GLY A 425 -1.36 15.17 -17.37
C GLY A 425 -0.10 16.02 -17.41
N SER A 426 -0.03 16.87 -18.44
CA SER A 426 1.07 17.82 -18.69
C SER A 426 0.53 19.23 -18.81
N TYR A 427 -0.08 19.61 -19.95
CA TYR A 427 -0.69 20.94 -20.11
C TYR A 427 -1.91 21.12 -19.21
N THR A 428 -2.81 20.13 -19.18
CA THR A 428 -4.09 20.12 -18.45
C THR A 428 -3.98 20.38 -16.95
N ARG A 429 -2.78 20.33 -16.37
CA ARG A 429 -2.49 20.77 -15.00
C ARG A 429 -2.83 22.24 -14.73
N VAL A 430 -2.85 23.09 -15.75
CA VAL A 430 -3.20 24.51 -15.60
C VAL A 430 -4.70 24.77 -15.59
N LEU A 431 -5.51 23.83 -16.09
CA LEU A 431 -6.96 23.99 -16.19
C LEU A 431 -7.60 23.97 -14.79
N PRO A 432 -8.72 24.67 -14.55
CA PRO A 432 -9.37 24.70 -13.22
C PRO A 432 -9.68 23.29 -12.70
N GLN A 433 -10.45 22.51 -13.44
CA GLN A 433 -10.66 21.08 -13.18
C GLN A 433 -9.40 20.29 -13.56
N LYS A 434 -8.73 19.68 -12.58
CA LYS A 434 -7.56 18.82 -12.79
C LYS A 434 -7.99 17.38 -13.05
N SER A 435 -7.21 16.68 -13.86
CA SER A 435 -7.19 15.22 -13.84
C SER A 435 -6.43 14.70 -12.61
N LEU A 436 -6.92 13.63 -11.97
CA LEU A 436 -6.29 12.96 -10.82
C LEU A 436 -5.85 11.53 -11.16
N ARG A 437 -4.73 11.08 -10.59
CA ARG A 437 -4.30 9.67 -10.56
C ARG A 437 -4.56 9.09 -9.19
N ILE A 438 -5.17 7.91 -9.15
CA ILE A 438 -5.49 7.14 -7.94
C ILE A 438 -4.49 6.00 -7.81
N TYR A 439 -3.83 5.89 -6.65
CA TYR A 439 -2.84 4.86 -6.33
C TYR A 439 -3.25 4.11 -5.05
N PRO A 440 -3.91 2.93 -5.14
CA PRO A 440 -3.93 1.98 -4.03
C PRO A 440 -2.50 1.52 -3.68
N ARG A 441 -2.18 1.39 -2.38
CA ARG A 441 -0.86 0.96 -1.89
C ARG A 441 -0.97 0.25 -0.55
N SER A 442 0.01 -0.62 -0.26
CA SER A 442 0.23 -1.23 1.07
C SER A 442 0.25 -0.20 2.19
N ASP A 443 0.86 0.94 1.94
CA ASP A 443 1.02 2.05 2.90
C ASP A 443 -0.33 2.71 3.27
N TYR A 444 -1.40 2.41 2.51
CA TYR A 444 -2.78 2.84 2.72
C TYR A 444 -3.72 1.65 3.01
N GLY A 445 -3.17 0.47 3.32
CA GLY A 445 -3.91 -0.79 3.47
C GLY A 445 -3.84 -1.65 2.21
N GLN A 446 -4.88 -1.65 1.37
CA GLN A 446 -4.91 -2.51 0.18
C GLN A 446 -4.07 -1.92 -0.97
N SER A 447 -3.18 -2.75 -1.55
CA SER A 447 -2.29 -2.37 -2.65
C SER A 447 -2.92 -2.40 -4.04
N ARG A 448 -4.18 -2.84 -4.14
CA ARG A 448 -5.01 -2.83 -5.35
C ARG A 448 -6.43 -2.43 -4.98
N ILE A 449 -7.20 -1.94 -5.94
CA ILE A 449 -8.66 -1.83 -5.88
C ILE A 449 -9.22 -3.13 -6.47
N TYR A 450 -10.15 -3.78 -5.78
CA TYR A 450 -10.84 -4.98 -6.25
C TYR A 450 -12.35 -4.68 -6.41
N ALA A 451 -12.75 -4.17 -7.58
CA ALA A 451 -14.11 -3.71 -7.84
C ALA A 451 -14.47 -3.79 -9.34
N LYS A 452 -15.75 -4.04 -9.65
CA LYS A 452 -16.26 -4.01 -11.02
C LYS A 452 -16.57 -2.57 -11.44
N ILE A 453 -15.52 -1.85 -11.82
CA ILE A 453 -15.61 -0.45 -12.28
C ILE A 453 -16.00 -0.40 -13.76
N PHE A 454 -15.29 -1.15 -14.59
CA PHE A 454 -15.57 -1.31 -16.03
C PHE A 454 -16.32 -2.63 -16.24
N ASP A 455 -17.41 -2.58 -17.01
CA ASP A 455 -18.36 -3.69 -17.13
C ASP A 455 -17.93 -4.72 -18.20
N GLU A 456 -17.11 -4.26 -19.15
CA GLU A 456 -16.59 -4.98 -20.31
C GLU A 456 -15.26 -5.70 -20.07
N LEU A 457 -14.52 -5.35 -19.01
CA LEU A 457 -13.22 -5.94 -18.72
C LEU A 457 -13.36 -7.33 -18.05
N PRO A 458 -12.55 -8.33 -18.46
CA PRO A 458 -12.58 -9.67 -17.86
C PRO A 458 -11.87 -9.75 -16.49
N TYR A 459 -11.40 -8.62 -15.96
CA TYR A 459 -10.72 -8.49 -14.68
C TYR A 459 -11.28 -7.30 -13.89
N HIS A 460 -11.14 -7.37 -12.56
CA HIS A 460 -11.70 -6.40 -11.62
C HIS A 460 -10.66 -5.92 -10.62
N GLU A 461 -9.37 -6.00 -10.97
CA GLU A 461 -8.25 -5.51 -10.15
C GLU A 461 -7.52 -4.35 -10.80
N PHE A 462 -7.25 -3.29 -10.03
CA PHE A 462 -6.58 -2.08 -10.53
C PHE A 462 -5.51 -1.57 -9.55
N ASN A 463 -4.35 -1.20 -10.09
CA ASN A 463 -3.19 -0.63 -9.38
C ASN A 463 -3.06 0.89 -9.60
N LEU A 464 -3.69 1.40 -10.66
CA LEU A 464 -3.63 2.79 -11.08
C LEU A 464 -4.86 3.11 -11.93
N LEU A 465 -5.69 4.04 -11.45
CA LEU A 465 -6.78 4.62 -12.21
C LEU A 465 -6.52 6.11 -12.42
N VAL A 466 -7.16 6.69 -13.43
CA VAL A 466 -7.13 8.13 -13.70
C VAL A 466 -8.55 8.64 -13.75
N LEU A 467 -8.85 9.68 -12.98
CA LEU A 467 -10.00 10.54 -13.20
C LEU A 467 -9.56 11.63 -14.17
N ARG A 468 -9.86 11.48 -15.47
CA ARG A 468 -9.46 12.41 -16.52
C ARG A 468 -10.53 13.49 -16.70
N ASN A 469 -10.12 14.76 -16.65
CA ASN A 469 -10.95 15.94 -16.95
C ASN A 469 -11.23 16.09 -18.47
N SER A 470 -11.35 14.98 -19.19
CA SER A 470 -11.41 14.88 -20.66
C SER A 470 -10.21 15.38 -21.47
N GLY A 471 -9.20 15.99 -20.83
CA GLY A 471 -7.94 16.33 -21.49
C GLY A 471 -7.99 17.72 -22.11
N ASN A 472 -7.74 17.81 -23.41
CA ASN A 472 -7.95 19.01 -24.20
C ASN A 472 -9.44 19.20 -24.52
N ASP A 473 -10.16 18.13 -24.88
CA ASP A 473 -11.64 18.08 -25.10
C ASP A 473 -12.48 18.43 -23.85
N SER A 474 -11.84 18.93 -22.80
CA SER A 474 -12.48 19.49 -21.60
C SER A 474 -13.37 20.70 -21.87
N ASP A 475 -13.18 21.43 -22.98
CA ASP A 475 -13.97 22.61 -23.38
C ASP A 475 -14.89 22.33 -24.59
N SER A 476 -15.03 21.06 -24.97
CA SER A 476 -15.83 20.59 -26.11
C SER A 476 -16.77 19.46 -25.66
N THR A 477 -16.60 18.23 -26.11
CA THR A 477 -17.61 17.16 -25.90
C THR A 477 -17.48 16.46 -24.56
N MET A 478 -16.31 16.53 -23.93
CA MET A 478 -15.88 15.73 -22.78
C MET A 478 -15.81 14.20 -22.97
N MET A 479 -16.15 13.68 -24.14
CA MET A 479 -16.24 12.24 -24.44
C MET A 479 -15.34 11.77 -25.59
N ARG A 480 -14.64 12.68 -26.29
CA ARG A 480 -13.88 12.41 -27.53
C ARG A 480 -12.82 11.31 -27.41
N ASP A 481 -11.99 11.38 -26.38
CA ASP A 481 -10.98 10.36 -26.04
C ASP A 481 -11.62 9.04 -25.53
N GLY A 482 -12.87 9.09 -25.04
CA GLY A 482 -13.69 7.90 -24.76
C GLY A 482 -14.18 7.23 -26.03
N LEU A 483 -14.84 8.01 -26.89
CA LEU A 483 -15.39 7.59 -28.18
C LEU A 483 -14.36 6.89 -29.04
N MET A 484 -13.18 7.48 -29.26
CA MET A 484 -12.15 6.87 -30.10
C MET A 484 -11.66 5.52 -29.56
N HIS A 485 -11.52 5.38 -28.25
CA HIS A 485 -11.20 4.09 -27.62
C HIS A 485 -12.34 3.07 -27.77
N GLU A 486 -13.58 3.50 -27.53
CA GLU A 486 -14.79 2.67 -27.62
C GLU A 486 -15.05 2.13 -29.04
N LEU A 487 -14.69 2.90 -30.08
CA LEU A 487 -14.86 2.50 -31.48
C LEU A 487 -13.97 1.33 -31.91
N VAL A 488 -12.85 1.06 -31.23
CA VAL A 488 -11.86 0.04 -31.66
C VAL A 488 -11.48 -0.96 -30.57
N LYS A 489 -12.17 -0.97 -29.42
CA LYS A 489 -11.87 -1.85 -28.28
C LYS A 489 -12.11 -3.35 -28.53
N ASP A 490 -12.83 -3.68 -29.59
CA ASP A 490 -13.06 -5.05 -30.08
C ASP A 490 -11.92 -5.57 -30.96
N ARG A 491 -10.98 -4.70 -31.37
CA ARG A 491 -9.79 -5.04 -32.13
C ARG A 491 -8.61 -5.46 -31.23
N GLY A 492 -7.55 -5.96 -31.84
CA GLY A 492 -6.38 -6.51 -31.14
C GLY A 492 -5.44 -5.48 -30.50
N ILE A 493 -5.78 -4.19 -30.51
CA ILE A 493 -4.94 -3.11 -29.99
C ILE A 493 -5.14 -2.87 -28.48
N ASP A 494 -4.09 -2.38 -27.83
CA ASP A 494 -4.18 -1.87 -26.46
C ASP A 494 -4.91 -0.51 -26.43
N VAL A 495 -6.14 -0.53 -25.91
CA VAL A 495 -6.90 0.66 -25.50
C VAL A 495 -6.99 0.76 -23.97
N GLN A 496 -7.19 1.98 -23.48
CA GLN A 496 -7.61 2.25 -22.08
C GLN A 496 -9.14 2.18 -21.98
N ALA A 497 -9.66 1.45 -20.99
CA ALA A 497 -11.09 1.45 -20.69
C ALA A 497 -11.62 2.83 -20.26
N TYR A 498 -12.93 3.05 -20.41
CA TYR A 498 -13.59 4.36 -20.26
C TYR A 498 -14.93 4.22 -19.52
N LYS A 499 -15.11 5.01 -18.45
CA LYS A 499 -16.41 5.18 -17.79
C LYS A 499 -16.56 6.61 -17.25
N PRO A 500 -17.53 7.42 -17.69
CA PRO A 500 -17.78 8.72 -17.09
C PRO A 500 -18.35 8.54 -15.67
N ALA A 501 -18.02 9.46 -14.76
CA ALA A 501 -18.47 9.44 -13.37
C ALA A 501 -18.60 10.87 -12.83
N ILE A 502 -19.53 11.06 -11.89
CA ILE A 502 -19.60 12.28 -11.07
C ILE A 502 -18.52 12.17 -9.98
N VAL A 503 -17.71 13.22 -9.80
CA VAL A 503 -16.76 13.29 -8.68
C VAL A 503 -17.28 14.24 -7.62
N LEU A 504 -17.22 13.81 -6.36
CA LEU A 504 -17.39 14.66 -5.18
C LEU A 504 -16.03 14.85 -4.52
N LEU A 505 -15.69 16.08 -4.13
CA LEU A 505 -14.48 16.39 -3.38
C LEU A 505 -14.88 17.00 -2.03
N ASN A 506 -14.61 16.27 -0.93
CA ASN A 506 -15.12 16.61 0.41
C ASN A 506 -16.64 16.85 0.43
N GLY A 507 -17.38 16.06 -0.37
CA GLY A 507 -18.83 16.15 -0.53
C GLY A 507 -19.30 17.17 -1.57
N GLU A 508 -18.47 18.12 -1.98
CA GLU A 508 -18.84 19.14 -2.97
C GLU A 508 -18.79 18.57 -4.39
N TYR A 509 -19.80 18.87 -5.22
CA TYR A 509 -19.81 18.45 -6.63
C TYR A 509 -18.60 19.01 -7.38
N TRP A 510 -17.87 18.14 -8.07
CA TRP A 510 -16.60 18.45 -8.73
C TRP A 510 -16.66 18.28 -10.26
N GLY A 511 -17.86 18.06 -10.80
CA GLY A 511 -18.10 17.82 -12.22
C GLY A 511 -17.91 16.37 -12.64
N ILE A 512 -17.98 16.18 -13.96
CA ILE A 512 -17.76 14.91 -14.62
C ILE A 512 -16.25 14.67 -14.77
N HIS A 513 -15.80 13.47 -14.41
CA HIS A 513 -14.49 12.93 -14.80
C HIS A 513 -14.67 11.59 -15.50
N ASN A 514 -13.81 11.32 -16.47
CA ASN A 514 -13.71 10.03 -17.11
C ASN A 514 -12.78 9.13 -16.29
N ILE A 515 -13.30 8.06 -15.68
CA ILE A 515 -12.49 6.99 -15.13
C ILE A 515 -11.80 6.29 -16.30
N ARG A 516 -10.48 6.19 -16.23
CA ARG A 516 -9.63 5.56 -17.24
C ARG A 516 -8.65 4.62 -16.58
N GLU A 517 -8.41 3.48 -17.23
CA GLU A 517 -7.16 2.77 -17.04
C GLU A 517 -5.97 3.62 -17.53
N LYS A 518 -4.78 3.29 -17.06
CA LYS A 518 -3.54 3.87 -17.60
C LYS A 518 -2.52 2.78 -17.87
N PHE A 519 -1.92 2.83 -19.06
CA PHE A 519 -0.79 1.97 -19.39
C PHE A 519 0.36 2.16 -18.38
N SER A 520 0.76 1.01 -17.82
CA SER A 520 1.77 0.80 -16.79
C SER A 520 2.31 -0.62 -16.94
N GLU A 521 3.38 -0.93 -16.21
CA GLU A 521 3.91 -2.30 -16.16
C GLU A 521 2.89 -3.29 -15.60
N ASP A 522 2.05 -2.83 -14.66
CA ASP A 522 0.99 -3.65 -14.06
C ASP A 522 -0.22 -3.83 -15.00
N TYR A 523 -0.55 -2.88 -15.90
CA TYR A 523 -1.55 -3.10 -16.95
C TYR A 523 -1.14 -4.27 -17.86
N ILE A 524 0.13 -4.28 -18.26
CA ILE A 524 0.71 -5.36 -19.08
C ILE A 524 0.77 -6.68 -18.29
N ASP A 525 1.00 -6.64 -16.98
CA ASP A 525 0.94 -7.85 -16.16
C ASP A 525 -0.49 -8.39 -15.99
N ILE A 526 -1.49 -7.54 -15.73
CA ILE A 526 -2.89 -7.95 -15.57
C ILE A 526 -3.45 -8.50 -16.89
N LYS A 527 -3.22 -7.80 -18.01
CA LYS A 527 -3.80 -8.15 -19.31
C LYS A 527 -3.07 -9.29 -20.02
N TYR A 528 -1.74 -9.36 -19.91
CA TYR A 528 -0.91 -10.32 -20.66
C TYR A 528 -0.10 -11.28 -19.77
N ASN A 529 -0.11 -11.16 -18.43
CA ASN A 529 0.76 -11.93 -17.54
C ASN A 529 2.25 -11.86 -17.93
N VAL A 530 2.68 -10.66 -18.38
CA VAL A 530 4.08 -10.33 -18.67
C VAL A 530 4.62 -9.50 -17.51
N LYS A 531 5.34 -10.17 -16.60
CA LYS A 531 5.93 -9.54 -15.41
C LYS A 531 6.91 -8.43 -15.78
N ASN A 532 7.00 -7.38 -14.95
CA ASN A 532 7.93 -6.25 -15.13
C ASN A 532 9.41 -6.71 -15.30
N SER A 533 9.80 -7.83 -14.67
CA SER A 533 11.12 -8.44 -14.87
C SER A 533 11.44 -8.76 -16.33
N ASP A 534 10.41 -9.06 -17.13
CA ASP A 534 10.48 -9.50 -18.52
C ASP A 534 9.98 -8.41 -19.48
N LEU A 535 9.42 -7.31 -18.99
CA LEU A 535 8.88 -6.23 -19.81
C LEU A 535 10.00 -5.34 -20.37
N VAL A 536 9.76 -4.84 -21.58
CA VAL A 536 10.41 -3.65 -22.15
C VAL A 536 9.29 -2.74 -22.66
N MET A 537 9.21 -1.50 -22.14
CA MET A 537 8.19 -0.52 -22.52
C MET A 537 8.85 0.85 -22.67
N MET A 538 8.48 1.60 -23.71
CA MET A 538 9.09 2.88 -24.05
C MET A 538 8.07 3.85 -24.63
N SER A 539 8.14 5.13 -24.24
CA SER A 539 7.29 6.21 -24.75
C SER A 539 8.11 7.28 -25.47
N VAL A 540 7.51 7.92 -26.47
CA VAL A 540 8.10 9.10 -27.13
C VAL A 540 8.10 10.30 -26.18
N ALA A 541 9.18 11.07 -26.17
CA ALA A 541 9.26 12.32 -25.40
C ALA A 541 9.88 13.46 -26.23
N LYS A 542 9.06 14.46 -26.60
CA LYS A 542 9.41 15.64 -27.44
C LYS A 542 10.68 16.43 -27.06
N LYS A 543 11.24 16.23 -25.86
CA LYS A 543 12.41 16.97 -25.33
C LYS A 543 13.56 16.09 -24.84
N ALA A 544 13.50 14.78 -25.03
CA ALA A 544 14.58 13.88 -24.61
C ALA A 544 15.69 13.84 -25.67
N GLU A 545 16.96 13.79 -25.23
CA GLU A 545 18.13 13.58 -26.13
C GLU A 545 18.00 12.30 -26.97
N LYS A 546 17.23 11.34 -26.48
CA LYS A 546 16.84 10.10 -27.16
C LYS A 546 15.33 10.15 -27.32
N ARG A 547 14.83 10.04 -28.55
CA ARG A 547 13.41 10.17 -28.87
C ARG A 547 12.47 9.29 -28.02
N PHE A 548 12.91 8.07 -27.68
CA PHE A 548 12.23 7.17 -26.76
C PHE A 548 12.89 7.18 -25.37
N VAL A 549 12.05 7.32 -24.34
CA VAL A 549 12.39 7.15 -22.92
C VAL A 549 11.91 5.76 -22.47
N MET A 550 12.71 5.08 -21.64
CA MET A 550 12.31 3.80 -21.04
C MET A 550 11.26 4.04 -19.95
N ASP A 551 10.09 3.41 -20.09
CA ASP A 551 9.11 3.30 -19.00
C ASP A 551 9.37 2.02 -18.18
N ALA A 552 9.74 0.92 -18.85
CA ALA A 552 10.09 -0.35 -18.22
C ALA A 552 11.25 -1.05 -18.93
N GLY A 553 12.05 -1.82 -18.17
CA GLY A 553 13.24 -2.52 -18.66
C GLY A 553 14.54 -1.73 -18.47
N LYS A 554 15.58 -2.08 -19.25
CA LYS A 554 16.94 -1.50 -19.13
C LYS A 554 17.30 -0.71 -20.37
N GLU A 555 18.15 0.31 -20.23
CA GLU A 555 18.64 1.15 -21.34
C GLU A 555 19.21 0.38 -22.55
N LYS A 556 19.79 -0.81 -22.30
CA LYS A 556 20.29 -1.70 -23.35
C LYS A 556 19.18 -2.40 -24.16
N ASP A 557 17.99 -2.55 -23.60
CA ASP A 557 16.89 -3.29 -24.21
C ASP A 557 16.30 -2.51 -25.40
N ARG A 558 16.40 -1.16 -25.39
CA ARG A 558 16.10 -0.27 -26.52
C ARG A 558 16.88 -0.64 -27.79
N LEU A 559 18.06 -1.25 -27.68
CA LEU A 559 18.87 -1.62 -28.84
C LEU A 559 18.12 -2.56 -29.80
N HIS A 560 17.16 -3.36 -29.31
CA HIS A 560 16.34 -4.19 -30.20
C HIS A 560 15.43 -3.36 -31.13
N TYR A 561 14.91 -2.22 -30.66
CA TYR A 561 14.10 -1.31 -31.49
C TYR A 561 14.99 -0.52 -32.45
N VAL A 562 16.15 -0.06 -31.99
CA VAL A 562 17.14 0.65 -32.82
C VAL A 562 17.65 -0.25 -33.95
N ASN A 563 18.07 -1.48 -33.63
CA ASN A 563 18.54 -2.45 -34.63
C ASN A 563 17.46 -2.80 -35.67
N MET A 564 16.18 -2.81 -35.28
CA MET A 564 15.06 -3.02 -36.20
C MET A 564 14.94 -1.84 -37.18
N LEU A 565 14.97 -0.59 -36.69
CA LEU A 565 14.95 0.60 -37.56
C LEU A 565 16.19 0.67 -38.46
N ASP A 566 17.38 0.39 -37.93
CA ASP A 566 18.63 0.41 -38.69
C ASP A 566 18.67 -0.71 -39.74
N TYR A 567 18.04 -1.86 -39.49
CA TYR A 567 17.81 -2.89 -40.50
C TYR A 567 16.91 -2.37 -41.62
N ILE A 568 15.77 -1.76 -41.29
CA ILE A 568 14.82 -1.20 -42.28
C ILE A 568 15.51 -0.15 -43.14
N ARG A 569 16.28 0.77 -42.54
CA ARG A 569 17.06 1.81 -43.24
C ARG A 569 18.18 1.27 -44.14
N SER A 570 18.73 0.11 -43.81
CA SER A 570 19.91 -0.46 -44.48
C SER A 570 19.59 -1.54 -45.52
N ASN A 571 18.31 -1.87 -45.72
CA ASN A 571 17.86 -2.92 -46.63
C ASN A 571 16.77 -2.41 -47.59
N ASP A 572 16.62 -3.10 -48.73
CA ASP A 572 15.63 -2.77 -49.75
C ASP A 572 14.25 -3.29 -49.33
N MET A 573 13.42 -2.43 -48.74
CA MET A 573 12.11 -2.79 -48.20
C MET A 573 11.10 -3.24 -49.27
N THR A 574 11.39 -3.04 -50.57
CA THR A 574 10.54 -3.59 -51.64
C THR A 574 10.59 -5.13 -51.71
N GLN A 575 11.59 -5.78 -51.11
CA GLN A 575 11.76 -7.23 -51.15
C GLN A 575 11.08 -7.93 -49.96
N LEU A 576 10.17 -8.86 -50.24
CA LEU A 576 9.37 -9.58 -49.24
C LEU A 576 10.19 -10.19 -48.08
N LYS A 577 11.37 -10.75 -48.35
CA LYS A 577 12.26 -11.34 -47.33
C LYS A 577 12.65 -10.36 -46.19
N HIS A 578 12.70 -9.05 -46.49
CA HIS A 578 13.03 -8.02 -45.51
C HIS A 578 11.79 -7.65 -44.68
N VAL A 579 10.60 -7.64 -45.30
CA VAL A 579 9.31 -7.52 -44.60
C VAL A 579 9.07 -8.71 -43.67
N GLU A 580 9.31 -9.95 -44.14
CA GLU A 580 9.22 -11.17 -43.34
C GLU A 580 10.17 -11.13 -42.12
N TYR A 581 11.39 -10.62 -42.29
CA TYR A 581 12.29 -10.41 -41.16
C TYR A 581 11.74 -9.37 -40.18
N VAL A 582 11.23 -8.23 -40.64
CA VAL A 582 10.67 -7.17 -39.76
C VAL A 582 9.45 -7.68 -38.99
N ASP A 583 8.62 -8.54 -39.58
CA ASP A 583 7.47 -9.16 -38.89
C ASP A 583 7.88 -10.15 -37.77
N THR A 584 9.16 -10.54 -37.69
CA THR A 584 9.72 -11.25 -36.51
C THR A 584 10.15 -10.29 -35.38
N GLN A 585 10.32 -8.99 -35.68
CA GLN A 585 10.81 -7.98 -34.73
C GLN A 585 9.67 -7.13 -34.15
N MET A 586 8.64 -6.86 -34.95
CA MET A 586 7.44 -6.11 -34.59
C MET A 586 6.19 -6.82 -35.14
N ASP A 587 5.05 -6.60 -34.50
CA ASP A 587 3.77 -7.05 -35.03
C ASP A 587 3.29 -6.04 -36.08
N ILE A 588 3.52 -6.34 -37.36
CA ILE A 588 3.21 -5.39 -38.45
C ILE A 588 1.71 -5.09 -38.52
N ASN A 589 0.83 -6.07 -38.23
CA ASN A 589 -0.61 -5.81 -38.21
C ASN A 589 -0.98 -4.79 -37.14
N ASN A 590 -0.55 -5.01 -35.90
CA ASN A 590 -0.84 -4.09 -34.79
C ASN A 590 -0.30 -2.67 -35.06
N PHE A 591 0.85 -2.53 -35.72
CA PHE A 591 1.35 -1.22 -36.14
C PHE A 591 0.52 -0.57 -37.26
N LEU A 592 0.13 -1.33 -38.28
CA LEU A 592 -0.70 -0.81 -39.38
C LEU A 592 -2.12 -0.45 -38.89
N GLU A 593 -2.68 -1.22 -37.96
CA GLU A 593 -3.93 -0.88 -37.25
C GLU A 593 -3.76 0.41 -36.42
N TYR A 594 -2.69 0.53 -35.61
CA TYR A 594 -2.40 1.76 -34.87
C TYR A 594 -2.32 2.99 -35.78
N VAL A 595 -1.59 2.91 -36.89
CA VAL A 595 -1.53 4.00 -37.90
C VAL A 595 -2.90 4.23 -38.53
N ALA A 596 -3.66 3.18 -38.83
CA ALA A 596 -4.99 3.29 -39.43
C ALA A 596 -5.98 4.08 -38.55
N TYR A 597 -5.93 3.87 -37.24
CA TYR A 597 -6.75 4.62 -36.28
C TYR A 597 -6.34 6.09 -36.23
N GLU A 598 -5.05 6.39 -36.05
CA GLU A 598 -4.55 7.78 -36.01
C GLU A 598 -4.82 8.53 -37.34
N VAL A 599 -4.72 7.83 -38.49
CA VAL A 599 -5.08 8.35 -39.82
C VAL A 599 -6.58 8.60 -39.95
N TYR A 600 -7.44 7.68 -39.51
CA TYR A 600 -8.89 7.90 -39.51
C TYR A 600 -9.25 9.09 -38.63
N TYR A 601 -8.82 9.13 -37.36
CA TYR A 601 -9.13 10.21 -36.42
C TYR A 601 -8.52 11.57 -36.83
N GLY A 602 -7.45 11.58 -37.62
CA GLY A 602 -6.73 12.80 -37.98
C GLY A 602 -5.96 13.41 -36.81
N ASN A 603 -5.49 12.57 -35.87
CA ASN A 603 -4.83 13.01 -34.64
C ASN A 603 -3.41 13.52 -34.91
N THR A 604 -3.27 14.84 -35.03
CA THR A 604 -2.00 15.49 -35.40
C THR A 604 -0.95 15.57 -34.28
N ASP A 605 -1.26 15.19 -33.03
CA ASP A 605 -0.25 15.14 -31.95
C ASP A 605 0.45 13.76 -31.82
N SER A 606 -0.04 12.74 -32.52
CA SER A 606 0.51 11.37 -32.56
C SER A 606 1.94 11.29 -33.16
N PHE A 607 2.64 10.16 -32.94
CA PHE A 607 4.01 9.79 -33.38
C PHE A 607 5.18 10.68 -32.91
N SER A 608 4.95 11.98 -32.78
CA SER A 608 5.84 12.98 -32.18
C SER A 608 5.55 13.17 -30.68
N ASN A 609 4.34 12.82 -30.26
CA ASN A 609 3.89 12.61 -28.88
C ASN A 609 3.13 11.27 -28.82
N ASN A 610 2.52 10.99 -27.67
CA ASN A 610 1.35 10.10 -27.53
C ASN A 610 1.50 8.70 -28.18
N MET A 611 2.73 8.18 -28.19
CA MET A 611 3.05 6.86 -28.72
C MET A 611 3.92 6.11 -27.70
N THR A 612 3.44 4.94 -27.29
CA THR A 612 4.12 4.00 -26.39
C THR A 612 4.18 2.65 -27.07
N VAL A 613 5.35 2.02 -27.01
CA VAL A 613 5.60 0.67 -27.53
C VAL A 613 6.05 -0.27 -26.44
N TRP A 614 5.65 -1.54 -26.54
CA TRP A 614 6.03 -2.57 -25.57
C TRP A 614 6.37 -3.91 -26.24
N ARG A 615 7.14 -4.74 -25.52
CA ARG A 615 7.39 -6.16 -25.84
C ARG A 615 7.80 -6.94 -24.59
N LYS A 616 7.64 -8.27 -24.66
CA LYS A 616 8.34 -9.19 -23.76
C LYS A 616 9.82 -9.34 -24.19
N ARG A 617 10.75 -9.37 -23.23
CA ARG A 617 12.20 -9.58 -23.43
C ARG A 617 12.50 -11.05 -23.69
N THR A 618 12.13 -11.53 -24.86
CA THR A 618 12.43 -12.87 -25.38
C THR A 618 12.78 -12.77 -26.88
N ASP A 619 13.43 -13.77 -27.45
CA ASP A 619 13.61 -13.84 -28.91
C ASP A 619 12.25 -14.12 -29.59
N TYR A 620 12.16 -14.00 -30.92
CA TYR A 620 10.90 -14.25 -31.62
C TYR A 620 10.43 -15.71 -31.45
N VAL A 621 9.23 -15.90 -30.91
CA VAL A 621 8.60 -17.22 -30.74
C VAL A 621 7.32 -17.30 -31.60
N PRO A 622 7.37 -17.94 -32.77
CA PRO A 622 6.18 -18.17 -33.60
C PRO A 622 5.08 -18.90 -32.83
N ASN A 623 3.83 -18.47 -33.00
CA ASN A 623 2.64 -19.05 -32.36
C ASN A 623 2.64 -19.03 -30.82
N ALA A 624 3.48 -18.21 -30.17
CA ALA A 624 3.31 -17.91 -28.76
C ALA A 624 1.99 -17.16 -28.50
N PRO A 625 1.43 -17.22 -27.28
CA PRO A 625 0.27 -16.40 -26.90
C PRO A 625 0.52 -14.91 -27.15
N LEU A 626 -0.55 -14.14 -27.39
CA LEU A 626 -0.47 -12.70 -27.64
C LEU A 626 0.35 -11.99 -26.55
N GLY A 627 1.33 -11.17 -26.95
CA GLY A 627 2.27 -10.51 -26.03
C GLY A 627 3.50 -11.33 -25.61
N HIS A 628 3.53 -12.65 -25.85
CA HIS A 628 4.64 -13.53 -25.45
C HIS A 628 5.61 -13.90 -26.58
N ASP A 629 5.31 -13.50 -27.82
CA ASP A 629 6.10 -13.78 -29.03
C ASP A 629 7.38 -12.95 -29.19
N GLY A 630 7.64 -12.00 -28.28
CA GLY A 630 8.82 -11.14 -28.31
C GLY A 630 8.75 -9.97 -29.30
N ARG A 631 7.64 -9.77 -30.02
CA ARG A 631 7.50 -8.65 -30.99
C ARG A 631 7.09 -7.34 -30.33
N TRP A 632 7.56 -6.22 -30.89
CA TRP A 632 7.08 -4.87 -30.53
C TRP A 632 5.61 -4.66 -30.92
N ARG A 633 4.87 -3.98 -30.04
CA ARG A 633 3.47 -3.57 -30.19
C ARG A 633 3.27 -2.12 -29.78
N TRP A 634 2.26 -1.47 -30.35
CA TRP A 634 1.83 -0.10 -30.11
C TRP A 634 0.53 -0.07 -29.29
N MET A 635 0.41 0.94 -28.44
CA MET A 635 -0.76 1.17 -27.58
C MET A 635 -1.36 2.56 -27.85
N LEU A 636 -2.68 2.64 -27.85
CA LEU A 636 -3.46 3.81 -28.28
C LEU A 636 -3.93 4.62 -27.03
N PHE A 637 -3.58 5.91 -26.96
CA PHE A 637 -3.95 6.80 -25.84
C PHE A 637 -3.78 8.29 -26.14
N ASP A 638 -4.47 9.13 -25.36
CA ASP A 638 -4.35 10.60 -25.39
C ASP A 638 -4.74 11.15 -26.78
N LEU A 639 -5.95 10.76 -27.20
CA LEU A 639 -6.49 10.93 -28.55
C LEU A 639 -7.34 12.19 -28.71
N ASP A 640 -7.60 12.93 -27.64
CA ASP A 640 -8.52 14.09 -27.62
C ASP A 640 -8.21 15.21 -28.63
N TRP A 641 -7.07 15.15 -29.33
CA TRP A 641 -6.74 16.00 -30.49
C TRP A 641 -7.17 15.41 -31.86
N GLY A 642 -8.21 14.56 -31.88
CA GLY A 642 -8.76 13.90 -33.06
C GLY A 642 -10.27 14.12 -33.28
N MET A 643 -10.82 13.46 -34.32
CA MET A 643 -12.24 13.50 -34.71
C MET A 643 -12.80 14.92 -34.92
N GLY A 644 -12.04 15.80 -35.55
CA GLY A 644 -12.49 17.16 -35.88
C GLY A 644 -12.07 18.25 -34.88
N TYR A 645 -11.43 17.89 -33.75
CA TYR A 645 -10.99 18.86 -32.76
C TYR A 645 -9.68 19.56 -33.16
N GLY A 646 -9.67 20.90 -33.14
CA GLY A 646 -8.45 21.69 -32.98
C GLY A 646 -7.47 21.80 -34.16
N LEU A 647 -7.84 22.48 -35.26
CA LEU A 647 -6.89 23.21 -36.15
C LEU A 647 -7.22 24.71 -36.28
N LEU A 648 -7.72 25.35 -35.22
CA LEU A 648 -7.85 26.82 -35.16
C LEU A 648 -6.47 27.49 -35.04
N GLY A 649 -5.70 27.48 -36.14
CA GLY A 649 -4.35 28.04 -36.22
C GLY A 649 -3.52 27.60 -37.43
N ALA A 650 -3.92 26.54 -38.13
CA ALA A 650 -3.41 26.17 -39.45
C ALA A 650 -4.53 26.32 -40.49
N GLU A 651 -4.19 26.60 -41.75
CA GLU A 651 -5.19 26.84 -42.81
C GLU A 651 -5.88 25.52 -43.23
N GLY A 652 -7.03 25.17 -42.64
CA GLY A 652 -7.84 24.04 -43.10
C GLY A 652 -8.96 23.58 -42.15
N ASP A 653 -9.90 22.76 -42.65
CA ASP A 653 -10.89 22.05 -41.84
C ASP A 653 -10.28 20.70 -41.37
N PRO A 654 -10.22 20.42 -40.05
CA PRO A 654 -9.65 19.16 -39.53
C PRO A 654 -10.28 17.89 -40.10
N ILE A 655 -11.57 17.90 -40.48
CA ILE A 655 -12.26 16.77 -41.12
C ILE A 655 -11.58 16.41 -42.45
N THR A 656 -11.12 17.43 -43.19
CA THR A 656 -10.50 17.28 -44.52
C THR A 656 -9.01 16.97 -44.49
N TYR A 657 -8.36 17.01 -43.33
CA TYR A 657 -6.91 16.89 -43.22
C TYR A 657 -6.37 15.51 -43.67
N ASN A 658 -5.44 15.51 -44.64
CA ASN A 658 -4.82 14.29 -45.16
C ASN A 658 -3.68 13.79 -44.25
N MET A 659 -4.08 13.16 -43.14
CA MET A 659 -3.15 12.54 -42.20
C MET A 659 -2.30 11.43 -42.85
N LEU A 660 -2.78 10.77 -43.91
CA LEU A 660 -2.02 9.74 -44.62
C LEU A 660 -0.82 10.32 -45.39
N GLU A 661 -0.97 11.50 -45.98
CA GLU A 661 0.13 12.25 -46.59
C GLU A 661 1.15 12.71 -45.54
N ASP A 662 0.68 13.17 -44.37
CA ASP A 662 1.57 13.53 -43.26
C ASP A 662 2.38 12.32 -42.75
N MET A 663 1.76 11.14 -42.68
CA MET A 663 2.42 9.87 -42.34
C MET A 663 3.46 9.41 -43.36
N LEU A 664 3.46 9.95 -44.59
CA LEU A 664 4.49 9.72 -45.61
C LEU A 664 5.48 10.89 -45.77
N SER A 665 5.44 11.88 -44.88
CA SER A 665 6.37 13.01 -44.89
C SER A 665 7.83 12.61 -44.56
N ASP A 666 8.75 13.53 -44.77
CA ASP A 666 10.17 13.37 -44.43
C ASP A 666 10.46 13.47 -42.93
N LYS A 667 9.45 13.72 -42.09
CA LYS A 667 9.58 13.77 -40.63
C LYS A 667 10.14 12.46 -40.09
N GLU A 668 11.16 12.56 -39.24
CA GLU A 668 11.67 11.42 -38.46
C GLU A 668 10.55 10.73 -37.66
N SER A 669 9.53 11.50 -37.22
CA SER A 669 8.41 10.98 -36.42
C SER A 669 7.69 9.80 -37.07
N VAL A 670 7.53 9.79 -38.39
CA VAL A 670 6.73 8.81 -39.14
C VAL A 670 7.57 7.87 -40.03
N GLU A 671 8.91 7.98 -39.96
CA GLU A 671 9.88 7.24 -40.80
C GLU A 671 9.56 5.74 -40.92
N LEU A 672 9.22 5.07 -39.81
CA LEU A 672 8.91 3.64 -39.80
C LEU A 672 7.75 3.31 -40.76
N PHE A 673 6.66 4.07 -40.72
CA PHE A 673 5.54 3.85 -41.63
C PHE A 673 5.93 4.14 -43.08
N ARG A 674 6.58 5.29 -43.33
CA ARG A 674 7.02 5.68 -44.67
C ARG A 674 7.92 4.62 -45.33
N LEU A 675 8.90 4.06 -44.61
CA LEU A 675 9.79 3.02 -45.12
C LEU A 675 9.08 1.68 -45.35
N LEU A 676 8.12 1.31 -44.50
CA LEU A 676 7.29 0.12 -44.74
C LEU A 676 6.39 0.28 -45.99
N MET A 677 5.89 1.48 -46.26
CA MET A 677 5.09 1.78 -47.45
C MET A 677 5.89 1.82 -48.76
N GLU A 678 7.21 1.59 -48.76
CA GLU A 678 7.96 1.27 -49.98
C GLU A 678 7.54 -0.09 -50.58
N ASN A 679 7.03 -1.01 -49.75
CA ASN A 679 6.56 -2.32 -50.19
C ASN A 679 5.09 -2.29 -50.64
N GLN A 680 4.81 -2.73 -51.87
CA GLN A 680 3.43 -2.74 -52.39
C GLN A 680 2.50 -3.65 -51.58
N ALA A 681 2.94 -4.84 -51.17
CA ALA A 681 2.10 -5.74 -50.38
C ALA A 681 1.77 -5.18 -48.98
N LEU A 682 2.61 -4.29 -48.43
CA LEU A 682 2.29 -3.57 -47.19
C LEU A 682 1.35 -2.38 -47.42
N LYS A 683 1.45 -1.68 -48.57
CA LYS A 683 0.45 -0.69 -48.99
C LYS A 683 -0.92 -1.33 -49.19
N ASP A 684 -0.99 -2.47 -49.88
CA ASP A 684 -2.23 -3.20 -50.14
C ASP A 684 -2.85 -3.67 -48.81
N ARG A 685 -2.03 -4.21 -47.90
CA ARG A 685 -2.43 -4.62 -46.54
C ARG A 685 -2.93 -3.46 -45.68
N PHE A 686 -2.26 -2.32 -45.70
CA PHE A 686 -2.71 -1.13 -44.96
C PHE A 686 -4.01 -0.57 -45.55
N ALA A 687 -4.12 -0.47 -46.88
CA ALA A 687 -5.36 -0.06 -47.54
C ALA A 687 -6.52 -1.02 -47.20
N GLY A 688 -6.25 -2.33 -47.15
CA GLY A 688 -7.25 -3.31 -46.73
C GLY A 688 -7.68 -3.15 -45.27
N ILE A 689 -6.75 -2.92 -44.33
CA ILE A 689 -7.08 -2.61 -42.93
C ILE A 689 -7.95 -1.34 -42.86
N MET A 690 -7.59 -0.26 -43.56
CA MET A 690 -8.42 0.95 -43.63
C MET A 690 -9.83 0.67 -44.15
N LEU A 691 -9.97 -0.09 -45.24
CA LEU A 691 -11.27 -0.37 -45.87
C LEU A 691 -12.16 -1.26 -44.98
N SER A 692 -11.60 -2.30 -44.32
CA SER A 692 -12.32 -3.09 -43.31
C SER A 692 -12.84 -2.20 -42.19
N LEU A 693 -12.00 -1.30 -41.66
CA LEU A 693 -12.42 -0.38 -40.61
C LEU A 693 -13.55 0.56 -41.09
N LEU A 694 -13.46 1.13 -42.30
CA LEU A 694 -14.53 1.97 -42.86
C LEU A 694 -15.86 1.23 -43.07
N ASN A 695 -15.84 -0.08 -43.25
CA ASN A 695 -17.04 -0.90 -43.43
C ASN A 695 -17.58 -1.48 -42.12
N GLU A 696 -16.78 -1.43 -41.05
CA GLU A 696 -17.07 -1.98 -39.71
C GLU A 696 -17.03 -0.86 -38.65
N ASN A 697 -15.92 -0.70 -37.91
CA ASN A 697 -15.77 0.21 -36.77
C ASN A 697 -15.97 1.71 -37.08
N PHE A 698 -15.70 2.12 -38.31
CA PHE A 698 -15.76 3.50 -38.79
C PHE A 698 -16.86 3.70 -39.84
N LYS A 699 -17.78 2.76 -39.93
CA LYS A 699 -18.99 2.91 -40.73
C LYS A 699 -19.88 4.00 -40.10
N PRO A 700 -20.41 4.98 -40.87
CA PRO A 700 -21.10 6.13 -40.30
C PRO A 700 -22.17 5.78 -39.26
N GLU A 701 -23.06 4.81 -39.55
CA GLU A 701 -24.15 4.48 -38.61
C GLU A 701 -23.63 3.92 -37.28
N HIS A 702 -22.54 3.15 -37.28
CA HIS A 702 -21.92 2.65 -36.05
C HIS A 702 -21.26 3.77 -35.24
N VAL A 703 -20.62 4.72 -35.92
CA VAL A 703 -19.99 5.87 -35.26
C VAL A 703 -21.05 6.81 -34.69
N HIS A 704 -22.15 7.08 -35.41
CA HIS A 704 -23.31 7.82 -34.92
C HIS A 704 -23.94 7.13 -33.70
N ASP A 705 -24.26 5.84 -33.78
CA ASP A 705 -24.80 5.05 -32.67
C ASP A 705 -23.92 5.17 -31.41
N LYS A 706 -22.60 5.13 -31.56
CA LYS A 706 -21.65 5.24 -30.44
C LYS A 706 -21.52 6.68 -29.91
N ILE A 707 -21.58 7.70 -30.78
CA ILE A 707 -21.64 9.10 -30.37
C ILE A 707 -22.88 9.33 -29.49
N ASP A 708 -24.05 8.92 -29.96
CA ASP A 708 -25.32 9.12 -29.26
C ASP A 708 -25.39 8.32 -27.96
N GLU A 709 -24.88 7.07 -27.92
CA GLU A 709 -24.81 6.25 -26.71
C GLU A 709 -23.99 6.93 -25.59
N LEU A 710 -22.82 7.49 -25.94
CA LEU A 710 -21.94 8.14 -24.97
C LEU A 710 -22.45 9.53 -24.59
N ALA A 711 -22.95 10.30 -25.56
CA ALA A 711 -23.57 11.60 -25.32
C ALA A 711 -24.77 11.47 -24.38
N ALA A 712 -25.65 10.48 -24.59
CA ALA A 712 -26.82 10.25 -23.75
C ALA A 712 -26.49 9.97 -22.27
N LYS A 713 -25.33 9.38 -21.97
CA LYS A 713 -24.89 9.11 -20.58
C LYS A 713 -24.53 10.39 -19.81
N ILE A 714 -23.91 11.37 -20.48
CA ILE A 714 -23.43 12.60 -19.83
C ILE A 714 -24.33 13.82 -20.04
N ARG A 715 -25.10 13.87 -21.15
CA ARG A 715 -26.01 14.98 -21.51
C ARG A 715 -26.89 15.46 -20.35
N PRO A 716 -27.50 14.60 -19.51
CA PRO A 716 -28.32 15.05 -18.38
C PRO A 716 -27.54 15.81 -17.29
N GLU A 717 -26.22 15.63 -17.19
CA GLU A 717 -25.36 16.27 -16.19
C GLU A 717 -24.54 17.45 -16.76
N MET A 718 -24.50 17.60 -18.09
CA MET A 718 -23.76 18.67 -18.76
C MET A 718 -24.14 20.09 -18.30
N PRO A 719 -25.43 20.45 -18.05
CA PRO A 719 -25.77 21.79 -17.54
C PRO A 719 -25.04 22.15 -16.25
N HIS A 720 -24.91 21.19 -15.31
CA HIS A 720 -24.20 21.41 -14.05
C HIS A 720 -22.69 21.38 -14.21
N MET A 721 -22.16 20.57 -15.14
CA MET A 721 -20.75 20.60 -15.52
C MET A 721 -20.36 21.98 -16.09
N ILE A 722 -21.21 22.56 -16.95
CA ILE A 722 -21.07 23.89 -17.54
C ILE A 722 -21.12 24.97 -16.47
N GLU A 723 -22.17 24.99 -15.65
CA GLU A 723 -22.36 25.92 -14.53
C GLU A 723 -21.17 25.90 -13.55
N ARG A 724 -20.65 24.71 -13.27
CA ARG A 724 -19.57 24.51 -12.31
C ARG A 724 -18.20 24.99 -12.79
N TRP A 725 -17.88 24.82 -14.06
CA TRP A 725 -16.52 25.01 -14.56
C TRP A 725 -16.38 26.08 -15.65
N GLU A 726 -17.50 26.56 -16.23
CA GLU A 726 -17.57 27.57 -17.29
C GLU A 726 -16.59 27.30 -18.45
N ASN A 727 -16.30 26.03 -18.71
CA ASN A 727 -15.33 25.55 -19.68
C ASN A 727 -15.94 25.41 -21.08
N ILE A 728 -17.24 25.09 -21.14
CA ILE A 728 -18.08 25.10 -22.34
C ILE A 728 -19.07 26.25 -22.18
N GLU A 729 -19.37 27.00 -23.24
CA GLU A 729 -20.15 28.24 -23.16
C GLU A 729 -21.63 28.02 -22.79
N SER A 730 -22.28 27.01 -23.36
CA SER A 730 -23.66 26.64 -23.06
C SER A 730 -23.96 25.18 -23.45
N ILE A 731 -25.16 24.70 -23.10
CA ILE A 731 -25.60 23.35 -23.50
C ILE A 731 -25.80 23.25 -25.02
N GLU A 732 -26.24 24.33 -25.67
CA GLU A 732 -26.36 24.42 -27.13
C GLU A 732 -24.98 24.30 -27.80
N VAL A 733 -23.96 24.97 -27.25
CA VAL A 733 -22.58 24.84 -27.74
C VAL A 733 -22.03 23.43 -27.51
N TRP A 734 -22.42 22.75 -26.44
CA TRP A 734 -22.08 21.32 -26.25
C TRP A 734 -22.73 20.44 -27.32
N GLU A 735 -24.02 20.62 -27.61
CA GLU A 735 -24.74 19.88 -28.67
C GLU A 735 -24.14 20.17 -30.07
N ASP A 736 -23.76 21.42 -30.38
CA ASP A 736 -23.06 21.76 -31.63
C ASP A 736 -21.71 21.02 -31.76
N ASN A 737 -21.02 20.76 -30.63
CA ASN A 737 -19.80 19.95 -30.61
C ASN A 737 -20.06 18.44 -30.80
N ILE A 738 -21.26 17.94 -30.45
CA ILE A 738 -21.71 16.58 -30.76
C ILE A 738 -22.04 16.47 -32.26
N GLU A 739 -22.74 17.44 -32.83
CA GLU A 739 -23.01 17.51 -34.28
C GLU A 739 -21.72 17.58 -35.12
N LEU A 740 -20.65 18.20 -34.59
CA LEU A 740 -19.32 18.16 -35.22
C LEU A 740 -18.75 16.72 -35.30
N LEU A 741 -19.00 15.87 -34.31
CA LEU A 741 -18.59 14.45 -34.35
C LEU A 741 -19.41 13.66 -35.38
N HIS A 742 -20.73 13.90 -35.46
CA HIS A 742 -21.60 13.29 -36.47
C HIS A 742 -21.18 13.69 -37.90
N ARG A 743 -20.94 14.99 -38.13
CA ARG A 743 -20.39 15.49 -39.41
C ARG A 743 -19.04 14.86 -39.76
N PHE A 744 -18.16 14.68 -38.77
CA PHE A 744 -16.90 13.96 -38.98
C PHE A 744 -17.15 12.52 -39.43
N ALA A 745 -18.07 11.81 -38.78
CA ALA A 745 -18.42 10.43 -39.12
C ALA A 745 -18.97 10.27 -40.55
N ASP A 746 -19.76 11.24 -41.03
CA ASP A 746 -20.32 11.21 -42.39
C ASP A 746 -19.27 11.49 -43.48
N GLU A 747 -18.44 12.52 -43.29
CA GLU A 747 -17.51 12.98 -44.30
C GLU A 747 -16.22 12.15 -44.37
N ARG A 748 -15.70 11.70 -43.21
CA ARG A 748 -14.35 11.11 -43.10
C ARG A 748 -14.16 9.83 -43.91
N PRO A 749 -15.09 8.86 -43.98
CA PRO A 749 -14.91 7.63 -44.78
C PRO A 749 -14.67 7.91 -46.27
N THR A 750 -15.41 8.86 -46.85
CA THR A 750 -15.24 9.27 -48.26
C THR A 750 -13.88 9.94 -48.47
N LEU A 751 -13.46 10.78 -47.53
CA LEU A 751 -12.16 11.45 -47.56
C LEU A 751 -10.98 10.46 -47.44
N ILE A 752 -11.08 9.45 -46.57
CA ILE A 752 -10.06 8.39 -46.45
C ILE A 752 -9.91 7.59 -47.76
N ARG A 753 -11.02 7.20 -48.41
CA ARG A 753 -10.97 6.54 -49.73
C ARG A 753 -10.27 7.43 -50.77
N LYS A 754 -10.58 8.73 -50.79
CA LYS A 754 -9.91 9.72 -51.63
C LYS A 754 -8.41 9.80 -51.33
N HIS A 755 -8.01 9.91 -50.06
CA HIS A 755 -6.61 9.98 -49.65
C HIS A 755 -5.82 8.72 -50.02
N LEU A 756 -6.40 7.53 -49.90
CA LEU A 756 -5.76 6.28 -50.37
C LEU A 756 -5.44 6.34 -51.87
N LYS A 757 -6.36 6.85 -52.71
CA LYS A 757 -6.14 7.02 -54.16
C LYS A 757 -5.06 8.07 -54.44
N GLU A 758 -5.15 9.24 -53.82
CA GLU A 758 -4.23 10.36 -54.07
C GLU A 758 -2.80 10.07 -53.58
N THR A 759 -2.67 9.42 -52.42
CA THR A 759 -1.38 9.21 -51.74
C THR A 759 -0.68 7.91 -52.15
N PHE A 760 -1.41 6.82 -52.47
CA PHE A 760 -0.80 5.58 -52.98
C PHE A 760 -0.95 5.35 -54.49
N GLY A 761 -1.75 6.16 -55.18
CA GLY A 761 -1.93 6.09 -56.64
C GLY A 761 -2.96 5.06 -57.12
N TYR A 762 -3.79 4.50 -56.22
CA TYR A 762 -4.80 3.51 -56.58
C TYR A 762 -5.90 4.07 -57.48
N THR A 763 -6.30 3.26 -58.46
CA THR A 763 -7.56 3.40 -59.19
C THR A 763 -8.76 2.94 -58.35
N ASP A 764 -9.98 3.27 -58.78
CA ASP A 764 -11.21 2.77 -58.14
C ASP A 764 -11.28 1.24 -58.20
N ASP A 765 -11.04 0.65 -59.38
CA ASP A 765 -10.97 -0.80 -59.59
C ASP A 765 -9.97 -1.47 -58.63
N GLU A 766 -8.80 -0.89 -58.36
CA GLU A 766 -7.81 -1.47 -57.44
C GLU A 766 -8.30 -1.46 -55.98
N LEU A 767 -8.94 -0.37 -55.52
CA LEU A 767 -9.54 -0.34 -54.19
C LEU A 767 -10.72 -1.33 -54.05
N GLU A 768 -11.59 -1.44 -55.06
CA GLU A 768 -12.68 -2.43 -55.07
C GLU A 768 -12.16 -3.88 -55.07
N ASN A 769 -11.03 -4.15 -55.74
CA ASN A 769 -10.38 -5.46 -55.72
C ASN A 769 -9.75 -5.77 -54.35
N ILE A 770 -9.12 -4.79 -53.69
CA ILE A 770 -8.62 -4.94 -52.30
C ILE A 770 -9.80 -5.19 -51.36
N GLU A 771 -10.86 -4.39 -51.45
CA GLU A 771 -12.05 -4.48 -50.60
C GLU A 771 -12.75 -5.84 -50.73
N SER A 772 -13.03 -6.28 -51.95
CA SER A 772 -13.66 -7.59 -52.22
C SER A 772 -12.75 -8.79 -51.98
N SER A 773 -11.48 -8.57 -51.61
CA SER A 773 -10.56 -9.62 -51.11
C SER A 773 -10.63 -9.81 -49.60
N ILE A 774 -11.23 -8.87 -48.86
CA ILE A 774 -11.44 -8.93 -47.41
C ILE A 774 -12.77 -9.61 -47.06
N GLU A 775 -13.79 -9.45 -47.91
CA GLU A 775 -15.11 -10.08 -47.76
C GLU A 775 -15.13 -11.61 -48.00
N LYS A 776 -13.97 -12.24 -48.28
CA LYS A 776 -13.82 -13.65 -48.68
C LYS A 776 -12.91 -14.45 -47.75
#